data_AF-B1HSJ5-F1
#
_entry.id   AF-B1HSJ5-F1
#
_cell.length_a   1.000
_cell.length_b   1.000
_cell.length_c   1.000
_cell.angle_alpha   90.00
_cell.angle_beta   90.00
_cell.angle_gamma   90.00
#
_symmetry.space_group_name_H-M   'P 1'
#
loop_
_entity.id
_entity.type
_entity.pdbx_description
1 polymer ?
#
loop_
_entity_poly.entity_id
_entity_poly.type
_entity_poly.pdbx_seq_one_letter_code
_entity_poly.pdbx_strand_id
1 'polypeptide(L)'
;MVLNFNYKKWFWFAVSTYLVIGLYLLNVTYSKPILSMDVQNENGQWILIEPYYKEWAEKHKIKKGDIILEVDGKQIDSLRDLKYEPVIRAARELTIMKDNGAVINLNIKLYDIPEQFFYVLIVPFCYFLLTLFITLYLYYKQKNTILLNLLILFILTVSLAYVSSGASARLNLLGIIINRSSMLLCLVILLHFLKIYFEFMDLKWLFTKKINLFYTIPIAGVVLSVFSNLYPSTHFENSFIILSLFFFLLLVILGIIILGYIKYKTPQLKILLSSIIIPFLPFLFLYALPEILFHKQLLEAYICSLFLMLIPLSFLFTQLTERIFDMEYFISRIRYYFNFSFAFTIWLLGGLYLLTDLSITRMTELFFFTFLSLMALFYIKERVDYRKRKILFSTKGDYIHRLYTTVDSIGRVVKIEDLLEKFVQEVVLQLEMESVYVLTYDFQTHQVTLTNKSKEYNQHQIDEVLLERLVLGDIKKTDHFYIAFIHQDANYKRILVVDHNKSIYLKDEELLWLELLLLYLNNFIENTKMVEDLLDQLKHMKEADNRQLPWLNKLLWLRFEEEKYQLAQELHDTILQEQLHIAREMDVLMHMKDSENIPIKLRKLHEHMITSLNDLRGYCENLKPPLLDTLGLNAALEKLIQKIQKRANFVLLYTIDRLYLEDERLNLMIYRLFQELLNNALKHSYANTVTIYLLSTEEGFEVLYSDDGVGCNLDDIMLAESMGIQGMQERVQAFNGKFTLNSKVGEGMMIRICVSETQQPYPYAYSTLNRPTYMIRG
;
A
#
# COMPACT_ATOMS: atom_id res chain seq x y z
N MET A 1 -3.69 38.60 -6.41
CA MET A 1 -4.69 39.00 -7.42
C MET A 1 -4.49 38.29 -8.77
N VAL A 2 -3.90 37.08 -8.85
CA VAL A 2 -3.50 36.49 -10.16
C VAL A 2 -4.20 35.16 -10.51
N LEU A 3 -5.00 34.56 -9.65
CA LEU A 3 -5.64 33.26 -9.96
C LEU A 3 -7.16 33.31 -9.78
N ASN A 4 -7.81 34.20 -10.53
CA ASN A 4 -9.27 34.15 -10.74
C ASN A 4 -9.62 34.02 -12.24
N PHE A 5 -8.73 33.38 -13.01
CA PHE A 5 -9.00 32.97 -14.38
C PHE A 5 -9.68 31.60 -14.38
N ASN A 6 -10.61 31.40 -15.32
CA ASN A 6 -11.23 30.11 -15.59
C ASN A 6 -10.14 29.02 -15.65
N TYR A 7 -10.18 28.07 -14.71
CA TYR A 7 -9.11 27.11 -14.43
C TYR A 7 -8.57 26.40 -15.68
N LYS A 8 -9.47 25.96 -16.58
CA LYS A 8 -9.09 25.33 -17.84
C LYS A 8 -8.26 26.28 -18.72
N LYS A 9 -8.65 27.56 -18.81
CA LYS A 9 -7.93 28.55 -19.61
C LYS A 9 -6.53 28.83 -19.07
N TRP A 10 -6.38 28.91 -17.75
CA TRP A 10 -5.07 29.16 -17.14
C TRP A 10 -4.09 28.02 -17.38
N PHE A 11 -4.51 26.76 -17.19
CA PHE A 11 -3.62 25.61 -17.38
C PHE A 11 -3.12 25.52 -18.82
N TRP A 12 -4.02 25.61 -19.79
CA TRP A 12 -3.65 25.58 -21.21
C TRP A 12 -2.78 26.78 -21.61
N PHE A 13 -3.00 27.96 -21.01
CA PHE A 13 -2.12 29.11 -21.20
C PHE A 13 -0.70 28.84 -20.68
N ALA A 14 -0.56 28.28 -19.48
CA ALA A 14 0.74 27.93 -18.91
C ALA A 14 1.49 26.90 -19.78
N VAL A 15 0.80 25.83 -20.20
CA VAL A 15 1.38 24.79 -21.07
C VAL A 15 1.72 25.34 -22.46
N SER A 16 0.88 26.17 -23.05
CA SER A 16 1.17 26.80 -24.35
C SER A 16 2.39 27.72 -24.27
N THR A 17 2.49 28.52 -23.21
CA THR A 17 3.65 29.40 -22.99
C THR A 17 4.93 28.58 -22.81
N TYR A 18 4.84 27.50 -22.03
CA TYR A 18 5.93 26.56 -21.82
C TYR A 18 6.40 25.91 -23.13
N LEU A 19 5.47 25.47 -24.00
CA LEU A 19 5.78 24.86 -25.30
C LEU A 19 6.48 25.84 -26.25
N VAL A 20 5.93 27.04 -26.41
CA VAL A 20 6.48 28.06 -27.32
C VAL A 20 7.88 28.47 -26.88
N ILE A 21 8.07 28.76 -25.59
CA ILE A 21 9.36 29.19 -25.06
C ILE A 21 10.37 28.04 -25.12
N GLY A 22 10.00 26.84 -24.68
CA GLY A 22 10.90 25.70 -24.65
C GLY A 22 11.39 25.28 -26.04
N LEU A 23 10.49 25.21 -27.03
CA LEU A 23 10.86 24.88 -28.41
C LEU A 23 11.80 25.94 -29.02
N TYR A 24 11.56 27.23 -28.75
CA TYR A 24 12.46 28.29 -29.17
C TYR A 24 13.86 28.12 -28.56
N LEU A 25 13.95 27.88 -27.25
CA LEU A 25 15.24 27.70 -26.55
C LEU A 25 16.01 26.47 -27.03
N LEU A 26 15.30 25.36 -27.29
CA LEU A 26 15.89 24.15 -27.85
C LEU A 26 16.42 24.38 -29.26
N ASN A 27 15.68 25.12 -30.09
CA ASN A 27 16.12 25.49 -31.42
C ASN A 27 17.37 26.39 -31.39
N VAL A 28 17.41 27.38 -30.49
CA VAL A 28 18.61 28.21 -30.27
C VAL A 28 19.79 27.34 -29.84
N THR A 29 19.56 26.39 -28.94
CA THR A 29 20.59 25.46 -28.46
C THR A 29 21.12 24.55 -29.58
N TYR A 30 20.27 24.11 -30.50
CA TYR A 30 20.67 23.34 -31.68
C TYR A 30 21.45 24.18 -32.71
N SER A 31 21.18 25.48 -32.80
CA SER A 31 21.67 26.32 -33.91
C SER A 31 23.18 26.57 -33.95
N LYS A 32 23.85 26.60 -32.78
CA LYS A 32 25.30 26.89 -32.66
C LYS A 32 25.95 25.96 -31.64
N PRO A 33 27.04 25.24 -31.94
CA PRO A 33 27.80 24.52 -30.92
C PRO A 33 28.56 25.47 -29.98
N ILE A 34 28.83 25.01 -28.75
CA ILE A 34 29.60 25.74 -27.74
C ILE A 34 31.03 25.28 -27.92
N LEU A 35 31.97 26.22 -27.88
CA LEU A 35 33.38 25.97 -28.10
C LEU A 35 34.25 26.45 -26.95
N SER A 36 33.80 27.49 -26.22
CA SER A 36 34.49 28.08 -25.06
C SER A 36 36.01 28.25 -25.28
N MET A 37 36.43 28.77 -26.43
CA MET A 37 37.85 28.90 -26.77
C MET A 37 38.43 30.19 -26.19
N ASP A 38 39.46 30.07 -25.36
CA ASP A 38 40.20 31.22 -24.84
C ASP A 38 41.10 31.81 -25.92
N VAL A 39 40.94 33.11 -26.17
CA VAL A 39 41.74 33.87 -27.13
C VAL A 39 42.46 35.02 -26.45
N GLN A 40 43.56 35.47 -27.02
CA GLN A 40 44.26 36.67 -26.59
C GLN A 40 44.51 37.57 -27.78
N ASN A 41 44.32 38.88 -27.61
CA ASN A 41 44.73 39.84 -28.61
C ASN A 41 46.21 40.19 -28.39
N GLU A 42 47.08 39.75 -29.31
CA GLU A 42 48.48 40.16 -29.37
C GLU A 42 48.69 40.93 -30.69
N ASN A 43 49.07 42.20 -30.58
CA ASN A 43 49.37 43.08 -31.72
C ASN A 43 48.25 43.18 -32.80
N GLY A 44 46.97 43.10 -32.39
CA GLY A 44 45.83 43.17 -33.31
C GLY A 44 45.46 41.83 -33.95
N GLN A 45 46.10 40.73 -33.56
CA GLN A 45 45.73 39.37 -33.97
C GLN A 45 45.18 38.60 -32.76
N TRP A 46 44.07 37.89 -32.97
CA TRP A 46 43.45 37.06 -31.94
C TRP A 46 44.00 35.65 -32.01
N ILE A 47 44.87 35.33 -31.05
CA ILE A 47 45.59 34.06 -30.95
C ILE A 47 44.84 33.12 -30.02
N LEU A 48 44.67 31.86 -30.42
CA LEU A 48 44.09 30.81 -29.60
C LEU A 48 45.06 30.38 -28.49
N ILE A 49 44.63 30.49 -27.22
CA ILE A 49 45.43 30.09 -26.05
C ILE A 49 45.20 28.61 -25.72
N GLU A 50 43.94 28.22 -25.54
CA GLU A 50 43.57 26.85 -25.20
C GLU A 50 42.17 26.51 -25.74
N PRO A 51 42.02 25.43 -26.52
CA PRO A 51 40.72 24.93 -26.90
C PRO A 51 40.09 24.13 -25.75
N TYR A 52 38.84 24.44 -25.40
CA TYR A 52 38.11 23.75 -24.32
C TYR A 52 37.90 22.26 -24.61
N TYR A 53 37.52 21.89 -25.85
CA TYR A 53 37.40 20.50 -26.28
C TYR A 53 38.67 19.98 -26.98
N LYS A 54 39.62 19.47 -26.19
CA LYS A 54 40.95 19.04 -26.69
C LYS A 54 40.88 17.97 -27.78
N GLU A 55 40.06 16.93 -27.60
CA GLU A 55 39.93 15.85 -28.60
C GLU A 55 39.33 16.34 -29.92
N TRP A 56 38.33 17.23 -29.86
CA TRP A 56 37.72 17.82 -31.05
C TRP A 56 38.71 18.75 -31.76
N ALA A 57 39.48 19.53 -31.01
CA ALA A 57 40.51 20.42 -31.55
C ALA A 57 41.64 19.63 -32.23
N GLU A 58 42.12 18.54 -31.62
CA GLU A 58 43.12 17.65 -32.20
C GLU A 58 42.62 17.01 -33.52
N LYS A 59 41.37 16.54 -33.56
CA LYS A 59 40.74 15.99 -34.76
C LYS A 59 40.72 16.99 -35.93
N HIS A 60 40.49 18.26 -35.63
CA HIS A 60 40.48 19.35 -36.63
C HIS A 60 41.85 20.03 -36.79
N LYS A 61 42.91 19.47 -36.19
CA LYS A 61 44.29 19.99 -36.22
C LYS A 61 44.41 21.43 -35.73
N ILE A 62 43.55 21.86 -34.81
CA ILE A 62 43.60 23.17 -34.16
C ILE A 62 44.66 23.12 -33.06
N LYS A 63 45.56 24.10 -33.02
CA LYS A 63 46.66 24.18 -32.06
C LYS A 63 46.69 25.53 -31.36
N LYS A 64 47.22 25.54 -30.14
CA LYS A 64 47.61 26.76 -29.45
C LYS A 64 48.55 27.58 -30.34
N GLY A 65 48.29 28.87 -30.51
CA GLY A 65 49.03 29.74 -31.43
C GLY A 65 48.30 30.05 -32.74
N ASP A 66 47.29 29.26 -33.11
CA ASP A 66 46.48 29.52 -34.31
C ASP A 66 45.76 30.89 -34.21
N ILE A 67 45.70 31.63 -35.31
CA ILE A 67 45.06 32.95 -35.36
C ILE A 67 43.62 32.81 -35.87
N ILE A 68 42.65 33.35 -35.15
CA ILE A 68 41.24 33.31 -35.54
C ILE A 68 40.88 34.60 -36.28
N LEU A 69 40.41 34.48 -37.51
CA LEU A 69 40.08 35.61 -38.39
C LEU A 69 38.59 35.94 -38.34
N GLU A 70 37.73 34.92 -38.50
CA GLU A 70 36.28 35.09 -38.56
C GLU A 70 35.55 34.03 -37.74
N VAL A 71 34.42 34.45 -37.17
CA VAL A 71 33.48 33.62 -36.42
C VAL A 71 32.08 33.84 -37.00
N ASP A 72 31.44 32.77 -37.49
CA ASP A 72 30.13 32.83 -38.16
C ASP A 72 30.06 33.87 -39.31
N GLY A 73 31.14 34.01 -40.08
CA GLY A 73 31.24 34.96 -41.19
C GLY A 73 31.37 36.43 -40.77
N LYS A 74 31.67 36.71 -39.50
CA LYS A 74 31.98 38.05 -38.98
C LYS A 74 33.45 38.12 -38.56
N GLN A 75 34.12 39.22 -38.89
CA GLN A 75 35.47 39.48 -38.40
C GLN A 75 35.49 39.49 -36.88
N ILE A 76 36.50 38.85 -36.30
CA ILE A 76 36.62 38.66 -34.85
C ILE A 76 36.62 39.99 -34.07
N ASP A 77 37.21 41.06 -34.63
CA ASP A 77 37.23 42.40 -34.03
C ASP A 77 35.86 43.08 -33.94
N SER A 78 34.90 42.63 -34.73
CA SER A 78 33.52 43.13 -34.71
C SER A 78 32.68 42.56 -33.57
N LEU A 79 33.17 41.51 -32.89
CA LEU A 79 32.51 40.89 -31.76
C LEU A 79 32.71 41.74 -30.50
N ARG A 80 31.62 42.35 -30.02
CA ARG A 80 31.64 43.24 -28.85
C ARG A 80 32.07 42.53 -27.56
N ASP A 81 31.75 41.24 -27.45
CA ASP A 81 31.95 40.47 -26.22
C ASP A 81 33.42 40.16 -25.96
N LEU A 82 34.21 39.94 -27.03
CA LEU A 82 35.65 39.60 -26.95
C LEU A 82 36.50 40.71 -26.32
N LYS A 83 36.03 41.96 -26.35
CA LYS A 83 36.72 43.09 -25.71
C LYS A 83 36.69 43.02 -24.18
N TYR A 84 35.71 42.32 -23.61
CA TYR A 84 35.49 42.25 -22.17
C TYR A 84 35.79 40.85 -21.62
N GLU A 85 35.47 39.82 -22.39
CA GLU A 85 35.75 38.43 -22.07
C GLU A 85 36.30 37.78 -23.34
N PRO A 86 37.62 37.55 -23.43
CA PRO A 86 38.26 37.12 -24.67
C PRO A 86 38.08 35.60 -24.85
N VAL A 87 36.82 35.17 -24.95
CA VAL A 87 36.41 33.77 -25.07
C VAL A 87 35.39 33.64 -26.20
N ILE A 88 35.67 32.79 -27.18
CA ILE A 88 34.70 32.44 -28.22
C ILE A 88 33.80 31.34 -27.68
N ARG A 89 32.65 31.75 -27.13
CA ARG A 89 31.70 30.83 -26.48
C ARG A 89 31.00 29.88 -27.43
N ALA A 90 30.60 30.32 -28.62
CA ALA A 90 29.86 29.50 -29.58
C ALA A 90 30.08 29.96 -31.03
N ALA A 91 30.23 29.01 -31.96
CA ALA A 91 30.36 29.27 -33.38
C ALA A 91 29.92 28.05 -34.21
N ARG A 92 29.27 28.28 -35.34
CA ARG A 92 28.97 27.29 -36.37
C ARG A 92 30.06 27.23 -37.43
N GLU A 93 30.71 28.36 -37.69
CA GLU A 93 31.79 28.47 -38.67
C GLU A 93 32.98 29.22 -38.08
N LEU A 94 34.19 28.69 -38.26
CA LEU A 94 35.44 29.31 -37.82
C LEU A 94 36.43 29.37 -38.98
N THR A 95 36.95 30.57 -39.24
CA THR A 95 38.05 30.78 -40.18
C THR A 95 39.34 31.01 -39.39
N ILE A 96 40.28 30.07 -39.51
CA ILE A 96 41.53 30.03 -38.74
C ILE A 96 42.72 30.11 -39.70
N MET A 97 43.70 30.95 -39.37
CA MET A 97 45.00 31.03 -40.04
C MET A 97 46.05 30.27 -39.22
N LYS A 98 46.73 29.33 -39.89
CA LYS A 98 47.81 28.52 -39.32
C LYS A 98 49.15 29.26 -39.36
N ASP A 99 50.12 28.78 -38.58
CA ASP A 99 51.50 29.31 -38.55
C ASP A 99 52.19 29.36 -39.92
N ASN A 100 51.78 28.49 -40.86
CA ASN A 100 52.29 28.46 -42.22
C ASN A 100 51.56 29.40 -43.20
N GLY A 101 50.65 30.25 -42.70
CA GLY A 101 49.83 31.17 -43.50
C GLY A 101 48.62 30.52 -44.19
N ALA A 102 48.39 29.22 -44.02
CA ALA A 102 47.23 28.55 -44.60
C ALA A 102 45.95 28.93 -43.83
N VAL A 103 44.91 29.31 -44.57
CA VAL A 103 43.59 29.60 -43.99
C VAL A 103 42.70 28.37 -44.11
N ILE A 104 42.13 27.93 -42.98
CA ILE A 104 41.21 26.81 -42.89
C ILE A 104 39.85 27.33 -42.46
N ASN A 105 38.82 26.97 -43.20
CA ASN A 105 37.44 27.21 -42.81
C ASN A 105 36.83 25.92 -42.26
N LEU A 106 36.32 25.97 -41.03
CA LEU A 106 35.76 24.85 -40.29
C LEU A 106 34.27 25.07 -40.07
N ASN A 107 33.47 24.15 -40.59
CA ASN A 107 32.04 24.07 -40.29
C ASN A 107 31.83 23.07 -39.15
N ILE A 108 31.26 23.55 -38.05
CA ILE A 108 31.18 22.83 -36.79
C ILE A 108 29.73 22.42 -36.57
N LYS A 109 29.51 21.12 -36.46
CA LYS A 109 28.19 20.56 -36.20
C LYS A 109 28.10 20.08 -34.76
N LEU A 110 26.90 20.13 -34.19
CA LEU A 110 26.68 19.78 -32.79
C LEU A 110 27.10 18.33 -32.45
N TYR A 111 26.94 17.39 -33.39
CA TYR A 111 27.31 15.99 -33.19
C TYR A 111 28.82 15.75 -33.26
N ASP A 112 29.61 16.73 -33.72
CA ASP A 112 31.07 16.61 -33.72
C ASP A 112 31.64 16.63 -32.29
N ILE A 113 30.85 17.12 -31.32
CA ILE A 113 31.17 17.18 -29.89
C ILE A 113 30.09 16.37 -29.12
N PRO A 114 30.28 15.05 -28.95
CA PRO A 114 29.26 14.16 -28.37
C PRO A 114 28.79 14.60 -26.98
N GLU A 115 29.70 15.04 -26.11
CA GLU A 115 29.36 15.51 -24.77
C GLU A 115 28.34 16.64 -24.81
N GLN A 116 28.56 17.62 -25.69
CA GLN A 116 27.65 18.74 -25.86
C GLN A 116 26.30 18.28 -26.42
N PHE A 117 26.31 17.41 -27.43
CA PHE A 117 25.09 16.87 -28.03
C PHE A 117 24.21 16.17 -26.97
N PHE A 118 24.80 15.36 -26.10
CA PHE A 118 24.05 14.65 -25.07
C PHE A 118 23.61 15.56 -23.92
N TYR A 119 24.54 16.25 -23.25
CA TYR A 119 24.25 16.98 -22.01
C TYR A 119 23.55 18.32 -22.21
N VAL A 120 23.80 19.01 -23.34
CA VAL A 120 23.27 20.36 -23.58
C VAL A 120 22.00 20.33 -24.42
N LEU A 121 21.76 19.28 -25.21
CA LEU A 121 20.57 19.18 -26.07
C LEU A 121 19.65 18.01 -25.69
N ILE A 122 20.12 16.77 -25.79
CA ILE A 122 19.27 15.57 -25.64
C ILE A 122 18.68 15.48 -24.23
N VAL A 123 19.49 15.64 -23.20
CA VAL A 123 19.05 15.53 -21.81
C VAL A 123 18.02 16.62 -21.45
N PRO A 124 18.26 17.93 -21.68
CA PRO A 124 17.25 18.95 -21.48
C PRO A 124 15.97 18.74 -22.30
N PHE A 125 16.08 18.23 -23.53
CA PHE A 125 14.92 17.88 -24.36
C PHE A 125 14.09 16.75 -23.75
N CYS A 126 14.75 15.67 -23.31
CA CYS A 126 14.08 14.57 -22.60
C CYS A 126 13.41 15.07 -21.31
N TYR A 127 14.07 15.94 -20.56
CA TYR A 127 13.50 16.55 -19.36
C TYR A 127 12.26 17.38 -19.70
N PHE A 128 12.33 18.22 -20.73
CA PHE A 128 11.22 19.03 -21.22
C PHE A 128 9.97 18.20 -21.53
N LEU A 129 10.15 17.10 -22.28
CA LEU A 129 9.06 16.17 -22.60
C LEU A 129 8.53 15.43 -21.36
N LEU A 130 9.42 14.96 -20.49
CA LEU A 130 9.05 14.27 -19.25
C LEU A 130 8.19 15.18 -18.37
N THR A 131 8.58 16.45 -18.20
CA THR A 131 7.81 17.42 -17.41
C THR A 131 6.45 17.71 -18.02
N LEU A 132 6.37 17.83 -19.35
CA LEU A 132 5.08 18.00 -20.03
C LEU A 132 4.13 16.83 -19.75
N PHE A 133 4.64 15.59 -19.86
CA PHE A 133 3.86 14.38 -19.60
C PHE A 133 3.36 14.33 -18.15
N ILE A 134 4.25 14.58 -17.19
CA ILE A 134 3.91 14.58 -15.76
C ILE A 134 2.86 15.66 -15.46
N THR A 135 3.04 16.87 -15.99
CA THR A 135 2.07 17.97 -15.81
C THR A 135 0.69 17.63 -16.37
N LEU A 136 0.61 17.02 -17.56
CA LEU A 136 -0.65 16.56 -18.14
C LEU A 136 -1.28 15.45 -17.28
N TYR A 137 -0.48 14.49 -16.83
CA TYR A 137 -0.93 13.42 -15.96
C TYR A 137 -1.54 13.94 -14.65
N LEU A 138 -0.84 14.88 -14.00
CA LEU A 138 -1.29 15.52 -12.77
C LEU A 138 -2.60 16.29 -12.97
N TYR A 139 -2.75 16.97 -14.10
CA TYR A 139 -3.96 17.70 -14.46
C TYR A 139 -5.18 16.79 -14.66
N TYR A 140 -5.01 15.65 -15.33
CA TYR A 140 -6.13 14.74 -15.63
C TYR A 140 -6.55 13.85 -14.46
N LYS A 141 -5.62 13.50 -13.57
CA LYS A 141 -5.86 12.49 -12.53
C LYS A 141 -6.44 13.05 -11.22
N GLN A 142 -6.20 14.31 -10.88
CA GLN A 142 -6.56 14.87 -9.56
C GLN A 142 -7.62 15.97 -9.62
N LYS A 143 -8.40 16.10 -8.53
CA LYS A 143 -9.31 17.23 -8.34
C LYS A 143 -8.47 18.52 -8.25
N ASN A 144 -8.88 19.54 -8.99
CA ASN A 144 -8.19 20.81 -9.07
C ASN A 144 -8.11 21.52 -7.71
N THR A 145 -6.92 21.53 -7.10
CA THR A 145 -6.61 22.31 -5.90
C THR A 145 -5.59 23.39 -6.22
N ILE A 146 -5.58 24.47 -5.45
CA ILE A 146 -4.60 25.56 -5.59
C ILE A 146 -3.16 25.00 -5.43
N LEU A 147 -3.00 24.02 -4.54
CA LEU A 147 -1.74 23.33 -4.27
C LEU A 147 -1.19 22.62 -5.53
N LEU A 148 -2.05 21.91 -6.25
CA LEU A 148 -1.71 21.23 -7.51
C LEU A 148 -1.25 22.23 -8.59
N ASN A 149 -1.92 23.38 -8.69
CA ASN A 149 -1.58 24.40 -9.67
C ASN A 149 -0.21 25.05 -9.42
N LEU A 150 0.11 25.31 -8.14
CA LEU A 150 1.44 25.80 -7.77
C LEU A 150 2.52 24.75 -8.02
N LEU A 151 2.22 23.46 -7.78
CA LEU A 151 3.14 22.38 -8.08
C LEU A 151 3.41 22.26 -9.59
N ILE A 152 2.37 22.32 -10.41
CA ILE A 152 2.49 22.30 -11.87
C ILE A 152 3.36 23.48 -12.34
N LEU A 153 3.09 24.69 -11.86
CA LEU A 153 3.90 25.86 -12.18
C LEU A 153 5.36 25.69 -11.76
N PHE A 154 5.60 25.15 -10.58
CA PHE A 154 6.94 24.89 -10.07
C PHE A 154 7.70 23.94 -11.01
N ILE A 155 7.11 22.80 -11.37
CA ILE A 155 7.71 21.81 -12.27
C ILE A 155 8.02 22.42 -13.65
N LEU A 156 7.08 23.18 -14.22
CA LEU A 156 7.27 23.81 -15.53
C LEU A 156 8.37 24.89 -15.50
N THR A 157 8.45 25.67 -14.41
CA THR A 157 9.46 26.73 -14.26
C THR A 157 10.87 26.18 -14.03
N VAL A 158 11.02 25.10 -13.25
CA VAL A 158 12.30 24.37 -13.12
C VAL A 158 12.75 23.85 -14.49
N SER A 159 11.82 23.30 -15.27
CA SER A 159 12.09 22.81 -16.63
C SER A 159 12.57 23.90 -17.58
N LEU A 160 11.93 25.08 -17.56
CA LEU A 160 12.39 26.23 -18.34
C LEU A 160 13.78 26.74 -17.89
N ALA A 161 14.06 26.76 -16.59
CA ALA A 161 15.38 27.14 -16.08
C ALA A 161 16.47 26.21 -16.61
N TYR A 162 16.20 24.90 -16.65
CA TYR A 162 17.16 23.94 -17.17
C TYR A 162 17.33 24.03 -18.70
N VAL A 163 16.23 24.06 -19.46
CA VAL A 163 16.25 24.12 -20.94
C VAL A 163 16.89 25.43 -21.44
N SER A 164 16.73 26.53 -20.71
CA SER A 164 17.34 27.82 -21.07
C SER A 164 18.84 27.91 -20.78
N SER A 165 19.44 26.95 -20.06
CA SER A 165 20.88 26.93 -19.77
C SER A 165 21.74 26.92 -21.04
N GLY A 166 21.40 26.07 -22.02
CA GLY A 166 22.10 26.00 -23.31
C GLY A 166 22.03 27.30 -24.10
N ALA A 167 20.84 27.93 -24.17
CA ALA A 167 20.68 29.22 -24.84
C ALA A 167 21.41 30.36 -24.11
N SER A 168 21.38 30.36 -22.78
CA SER A 168 22.08 31.34 -21.92
C SER A 168 23.60 31.25 -22.08
N ALA A 169 24.16 30.03 -22.13
CA ALA A 169 25.59 29.81 -22.35
C ALA A 169 26.11 30.41 -23.67
N ARG A 170 25.22 30.55 -24.67
CA ARG A 170 25.48 31.16 -25.99
C ARG A 170 25.26 32.67 -26.03
N LEU A 171 25.07 33.31 -24.87
CA LEU A 171 24.74 34.73 -24.73
C LEU A 171 23.46 35.16 -25.47
N ASN A 172 22.52 34.23 -25.70
CA ASN A 172 21.23 34.60 -26.28
C ASN A 172 20.42 35.42 -25.27
N LEU A 173 20.00 36.62 -25.65
CA LEU A 173 19.28 37.55 -24.75
C LEU A 173 18.04 36.91 -24.11
N LEU A 174 17.17 36.28 -24.92
CA LEU A 174 15.98 35.61 -24.41
C LEU A 174 16.34 34.42 -23.53
N GLY A 175 17.36 33.65 -23.91
CA GLY A 175 17.91 32.57 -23.09
C GLY A 175 18.36 33.04 -21.70
N ILE A 176 19.11 34.14 -21.62
CA ILE A 176 19.57 34.74 -20.37
C ILE A 176 18.39 35.21 -19.51
N ILE A 177 17.45 35.96 -20.11
CA ILE A 177 16.26 36.48 -19.41
C ILE A 177 15.46 35.32 -18.83
N ILE A 178 15.15 34.31 -19.64
CA ILE A 178 14.35 33.17 -19.20
C ILE A 178 15.09 32.39 -18.12
N ASN A 179 16.38 32.11 -18.29
CA ASN A 179 17.16 31.36 -17.31
C ASN A 179 17.18 32.07 -15.95
N ARG A 180 17.65 33.32 -15.90
CA ARG A 180 17.78 34.07 -14.64
C ARG A 180 16.44 34.29 -13.96
N SER A 181 15.39 34.61 -14.72
CA SER A 181 14.06 34.83 -14.15
C SER A 181 13.40 33.53 -13.67
N SER A 182 13.48 32.44 -14.45
CA SER A 182 12.86 31.15 -14.09
C SER A 182 13.56 30.45 -12.93
N MET A 183 14.90 30.56 -12.84
CA MET A 183 15.70 30.04 -11.74
C MET A 183 15.28 30.66 -10.39
N LEU A 184 14.95 31.95 -10.37
CA LEU A 184 14.41 32.61 -9.17
C LEU A 184 12.92 32.34 -8.97
N LEU A 185 12.13 32.36 -10.05
CA LEU A 185 10.69 32.19 -10.00
C LEU A 185 10.29 30.82 -9.45
N CYS A 186 11.02 29.75 -9.80
CA CYS A 186 10.71 28.41 -9.33
C CYS A 186 10.81 28.32 -7.79
N LEU A 187 11.80 28.96 -7.16
CA LEU A 187 11.94 29.00 -5.70
C LEU A 187 10.84 29.83 -5.04
N VAL A 188 10.44 30.96 -5.64
CA VAL A 188 9.33 31.78 -5.14
C VAL A 188 8.00 31.02 -5.20
N ILE A 189 7.76 30.27 -6.28
CA ILE A 189 6.58 29.40 -6.42
C ILE A 189 6.63 28.26 -5.41
N LEU A 190 7.80 27.64 -5.19
CA LEU A 190 7.99 26.61 -4.18
C LEU A 190 7.69 27.15 -2.77
N LEU A 191 8.15 28.36 -2.44
CA LEU A 191 7.84 29.01 -1.18
C LEU A 191 6.33 29.27 -1.02
N HIS A 192 5.65 29.68 -2.10
CA HIS A 192 4.20 29.86 -2.10
C HIS A 192 3.46 28.52 -1.92
N PHE A 193 3.91 27.48 -2.61
CA PHE A 193 3.41 26.11 -2.45
C PHE A 193 3.52 25.66 -1.00
N LEU A 194 4.69 25.87 -0.37
CA LEU A 194 4.92 25.47 1.03
C LEU A 194 3.98 26.15 2.01
N LYS A 195 3.67 27.44 1.83
CA LYS A 195 2.70 28.12 2.70
C LYS A 195 1.32 27.46 2.64
N ILE A 196 0.81 27.26 1.43
CA ILE A 196 -0.50 26.62 1.23
C ILE A 196 -0.47 25.17 1.70
N TYR A 197 0.65 24.48 1.53
CA TYR A 197 0.84 23.12 2.03
C TYR A 197 0.78 23.04 3.55
N PHE A 198 1.45 23.96 4.27
CA PHE A 198 1.37 24.03 5.73
C PHE A 198 -0.05 24.34 6.20
N GLU A 199 -0.74 25.27 5.54
CA GLU A 199 -2.15 25.58 5.83
C GLU A 199 -3.07 24.38 5.55
N PHE A 200 -2.85 23.63 4.46
CA PHE A 200 -3.60 22.42 4.12
C PHE A 200 -3.40 21.29 5.16
N MET A 201 -2.25 21.25 5.82
CA MET A 201 -1.91 20.27 6.85
C MET A 201 -2.31 20.72 8.28
N ASP A 202 -3.06 21.81 8.42
CA ASP A 202 -3.39 22.46 9.70
C ASP A 202 -2.16 22.82 10.57
N LEU A 203 -1.02 23.11 9.92
CA LEU A 203 0.23 23.49 10.57
C LEU A 203 0.43 25.01 10.58
N LYS A 204 1.04 25.55 11.64
CA LYS A 204 1.38 26.98 11.68
C LYS A 204 2.53 27.28 10.72
N TRP A 205 2.31 28.20 9.78
CA TRP A 205 3.35 28.72 8.90
C TRP A 205 4.45 29.43 9.70
N LEU A 206 5.71 29.08 9.43
CA LEU A 206 6.89 29.51 10.20
C LEU A 206 7.61 30.74 9.61
N PHE A 207 7.15 31.26 8.47
CA PHE A 207 7.82 32.35 7.75
C PHE A 207 6.87 33.55 7.52
N THR A 208 7.31 34.58 6.79
CA THR A 208 6.49 35.77 6.57
C THR A 208 5.20 35.45 5.81
N LYS A 209 4.10 36.14 6.20
CA LYS A 209 2.78 35.98 5.56
C LYS A 209 2.72 36.65 4.17
N LYS A 210 3.57 37.64 3.90
CA LYS A 210 3.59 38.46 2.67
C LYS A 210 4.41 37.82 1.54
N ILE A 211 4.07 36.60 1.14
CA ILE A 211 4.79 35.89 0.05
C ILE A 211 4.69 36.61 -1.30
N ASN A 212 3.60 37.34 -1.55
CA ASN A 212 3.41 38.09 -2.80
C ASN A 212 4.56 39.07 -3.09
N LEU A 213 5.24 39.58 -2.05
CA LEU A 213 6.35 40.51 -2.21
C LEU A 213 7.58 39.84 -2.84
N PHE A 214 7.75 38.53 -2.70
CA PHE A 214 8.87 37.78 -3.29
C PHE A 214 8.75 37.62 -4.81
N TYR A 215 7.57 37.83 -5.40
CA TYR A 215 7.40 37.81 -6.86
C TYR A 215 8.07 39.01 -7.56
N THR A 216 8.56 40.01 -6.82
CA THR A 216 9.40 41.08 -7.39
C THR A 216 10.83 40.61 -7.67
N ILE A 217 11.30 39.55 -7.02
CA ILE A 217 12.67 39.04 -7.16
C ILE A 217 12.95 38.53 -8.60
N PRO A 218 12.10 37.69 -9.22
CA PRO A 218 12.29 37.29 -10.62
C PRO A 218 12.28 38.46 -11.60
N ILE A 219 11.52 39.52 -11.30
CA ILE A 219 11.47 40.74 -12.12
C ILE A 219 12.83 41.46 -12.07
N ALA A 220 13.47 41.54 -10.89
CA ALA A 220 14.83 42.04 -10.79
C ALA A 220 15.80 41.21 -11.65
N GLY A 221 15.61 39.89 -11.71
CA GLY A 221 16.38 39.01 -12.61
C GLY A 221 16.23 39.37 -14.10
N VAL A 222 15.02 39.74 -14.54
CA VAL A 222 14.79 40.25 -15.91
C VAL A 222 15.52 41.57 -16.13
N VAL A 223 15.43 42.51 -15.18
CA VAL A 223 16.10 43.82 -15.27
C VAL A 223 17.62 43.66 -15.38
N LEU A 224 18.23 42.82 -14.53
CA LEU A 224 19.67 42.53 -14.58
C LEU A 224 20.07 41.86 -15.90
N SER A 225 19.18 41.06 -16.49
CA SER A 225 19.41 40.44 -17.80
C SER A 225 19.46 41.45 -18.93
N VAL A 226 18.49 42.38 -18.97
CA VAL A 226 18.46 43.47 -19.96
C VAL A 226 19.67 44.40 -19.77
N PHE A 227 19.99 44.74 -18.52
CA PHE A 227 21.15 45.58 -18.21
C PHE A 227 22.46 44.93 -18.69
N SER A 228 22.61 43.62 -18.47
CA SER A 228 23.81 42.90 -18.91
C SER A 228 24.00 42.89 -20.42
N ASN A 229 22.91 42.95 -21.20
CA ASN A 229 22.99 43.06 -22.65
C ASN A 229 23.43 44.46 -23.14
N LEU A 230 23.06 45.51 -22.40
CA LEU A 230 23.50 46.88 -22.68
C LEU A 230 24.97 47.09 -22.31
N TYR A 231 25.42 46.45 -21.23
CA TYR A 231 26.78 46.53 -20.70
C TYR A 231 27.39 45.12 -20.55
N PRO A 232 28.00 44.56 -21.62
CA PRO A 232 28.50 43.20 -21.62
C PRO A 232 29.52 42.89 -20.50
N SER A 233 30.28 43.89 -20.05
CA SER A 233 31.22 43.77 -18.92
C SER A 233 30.57 43.28 -17.62
N THR A 234 29.27 43.51 -17.45
CA THR A 234 28.53 43.16 -16.22
C THR A 234 27.93 41.75 -16.26
N HIS A 235 28.11 40.99 -17.34
CA HIS A 235 27.49 39.67 -17.49
C HIS A 235 27.88 38.69 -16.38
N PHE A 236 29.16 38.65 -15.99
CA PHE A 236 29.67 37.75 -14.96
C PHE A 236 29.12 38.12 -13.58
N GLU A 237 29.28 39.37 -13.16
CA GLU A 237 28.79 39.89 -11.87
C GLU A 237 27.28 39.66 -11.70
N ASN A 238 26.49 39.96 -12.74
CA ASN A 238 25.04 39.75 -12.71
C ASN A 238 24.67 38.26 -12.62
N SER A 239 25.43 37.37 -13.24
CA SER A 239 25.20 35.92 -13.12
C SER A 239 25.50 35.43 -11.69
N PHE A 240 26.58 35.94 -11.09
CA PHE A 240 26.96 35.64 -9.71
C PHE A 240 25.91 36.13 -8.70
N ILE A 241 25.37 37.33 -8.87
CA ILE A 241 24.28 37.87 -8.04
C ILE A 241 23.04 36.96 -8.09
N ILE A 242 22.67 36.50 -9.29
CA ILE A 242 21.50 35.62 -9.48
C ILE A 242 21.73 34.25 -8.82
N LEU A 243 22.92 33.67 -8.98
CA LEU A 243 23.28 32.40 -8.35
C LEU A 243 23.29 32.50 -6.82
N SER A 244 23.82 33.60 -6.27
CA SER A 244 23.84 33.87 -4.83
C SER A 244 22.42 34.03 -4.27
N LEU A 245 21.55 34.74 -4.99
CA LEU A 245 20.15 34.92 -4.58
C LEU A 245 19.36 33.61 -4.63
N PHE A 246 19.58 32.80 -5.65
CA PHE A 246 19.03 31.46 -5.75
C PHE A 246 19.46 30.59 -4.57
N PHE A 247 20.76 30.57 -4.28
CA PHE A 247 21.33 29.81 -3.16
C PHE A 247 20.70 30.24 -1.81
N PHE A 248 20.59 31.54 -1.57
CA PHE A 248 19.98 32.07 -0.35
C PHE A 248 18.50 31.68 -0.22
N LEU A 249 17.71 31.85 -1.27
CA LEU A 249 16.29 31.46 -1.27
C LEU A 249 16.10 29.97 -1.02
N LEU A 250 16.95 29.13 -1.60
CA LEU A 250 16.92 27.68 -1.40
C LEU A 250 17.26 27.30 0.04
N LEU A 251 18.25 27.94 0.67
CA LEU A 251 18.55 27.74 2.09
C LEU A 251 17.39 28.14 3.00
N VAL A 252 16.73 29.26 2.71
CA VAL A 252 15.53 29.68 3.45
C VAL A 252 14.43 28.63 3.34
N ILE A 253 14.18 28.11 2.13
CA ILE A 253 13.18 27.05 1.90
C ILE A 253 13.53 25.77 2.67
N LEU A 254 14.78 25.30 2.58
CA LEU A 254 15.24 24.12 3.31
C LEU A 254 15.11 24.34 4.83
N GLY A 255 15.50 25.51 5.33
CA GLY A 255 15.37 25.88 6.73
C GLY A 255 13.92 25.83 7.23
N ILE A 256 12.96 26.36 6.46
CA ILE A 256 11.53 26.31 6.79
C ILE A 256 11.04 24.87 6.93
N ILE A 257 11.39 24.00 5.99
CA ILE A 257 10.93 22.60 5.99
C ILE A 257 11.62 21.80 7.11
N ILE A 258 12.93 21.99 7.32
CA ILE A 258 13.67 21.32 8.39
C ILE A 258 13.12 21.72 9.77
N LEU A 259 12.93 23.01 10.02
CA LEU A 259 12.34 23.49 11.26
C LEU A 259 10.89 23.01 11.43
N GLY A 260 10.11 22.97 10.34
CA GLY A 260 8.78 22.39 10.33
C GLY A 260 8.80 20.90 10.71
N TYR A 261 9.69 20.12 10.10
CA TYR A 261 9.83 18.69 10.40
C TYR A 261 10.27 18.43 11.84
N ILE A 262 11.25 19.19 12.36
CA ILE A 262 11.70 19.06 13.76
C ILE A 262 10.56 19.39 14.73
N LYS A 263 9.76 20.42 14.42
CA LYS A 263 8.68 20.90 15.28
C LYS A 263 7.45 19.99 15.29
N TYR A 264 7.03 19.50 14.11
CA TYR A 264 5.76 18.77 13.96
C TYR A 264 5.93 17.26 13.80
N LYS A 265 7.13 16.78 13.45
CA LYS A 265 7.49 15.36 13.26
C LYS A 265 6.53 14.55 12.37
N THR A 266 5.87 15.20 11.41
CA THR A 266 4.92 14.53 10.51
C THR A 266 5.63 13.82 9.36
N PRO A 267 5.20 12.60 8.98
CA PRO A 267 5.81 11.85 7.88
C PRO A 267 5.65 12.57 6.53
N GLN A 268 4.58 13.35 6.34
CA GLN A 268 4.36 14.13 5.12
C GLN A 268 5.44 15.21 4.92
N LEU A 269 5.85 15.91 5.99
CA LEU A 269 6.95 16.88 5.92
C LEU A 269 8.30 16.21 5.66
N LYS A 270 8.50 14.98 6.15
CA LYS A 270 9.71 14.19 5.85
C LYS A 270 9.82 13.85 4.37
N ILE A 271 8.71 13.43 3.74
CA ILE A 271 8.65 13.11 2.31
C ILE A 271 8.81 14.38 1.47
N LEU A 272 8.19 15.49 1.88
CA LEU A 272 8.37 16.76 1.21
C LEU A 272 9.82 17.26 1.29
N LEU A 273 10.46 17.09 2.46
CA LEU A 273 11.87 17.40 2.66
C LEU A 273 12.77 16.57 1.74
N SER A 274 12.56 15.25 1.67
CA SER A 274 13.36 14.39 0.78
C SER A 274 13.17 14.74 -0.70
N SER A 275 11.96 15.14 -1.09
CA SER A 275 11.63 15.55 -2.46
C SER A 275 12.33 16.84 -2.92
N ILE A 276 12.87 17.63 -1.98
CA ILE A 276 13.61 18.86 -2.27
C ILE A 276 15.10 18.66 -2.00
N ILE A 277 15.49 17.94 -0.94
CA ILE A 277 16.90 17.66 -0.65
C ILE A 277 17.54 16.84 -1.76
N ILE A 278 16.92 15.72 -2.16
CA ILE A 278 17.54 14.79 -3.12
C ILE A 278 17.89 15.48 -4.44
N PRO A 279 17.01 16.30 -5.05
CA PRO A 279 17.33 16.97 -6.30
C PRO A 279 18.26 18.19 -6.17
N PHE A 280 18.13 18.99 -5.10
CA PHE A 280 18.84 20.28 -5.00
C PHE A 280 20.18 20.19 -4.26
N LEU A 281 20.39 19.21 -3.38
CA LEU A 281 21.59 19.13 -2.55
C LEU A 281 22.89 18.92 -3.38
N PRO A 282 22.92 18.04 -4.41
CA PRO A 282 24.09 17.91 -5.27
C PRO A 282 24.43 19.21 -6.01
N PHE A 283 23.42 19.91 -6.54
CA PHE A 283 23.63 21.20 -7.21
C PHE A 283 24.15 22.28 -6.25
N LEU A 284 23.68 22.27 -5.00
CA LEU A 284 24.08 23.24 -4.00
C LEU A 284 25.54 23.05 -3.55
N PHE A 285 25.98 21.83 -3.24
CA PHE A 285 27.31 21.60 -2.68
C PHE A 285 28.40 21.34 -3.72
N LEU A 286 28.06 20.82 -4.91
CA LEU A 286 29.06 20.48 -5.93
C LEU A 286 29.27 21.61 -6.95
N TYR A 287 28.30 22.51 -7.08
CA TYR A 287 28.38 23.63 -8.02
C TYR A 287 28.20 24.99 -7.31
N ALA A 288 27.01 25.29 -6.78
CA ALA A 288 26.67 26.65 -6.37
C ALA A 288 27.55 27.18 -5.22
N LEU A 289 27.74 26.39 -4.15
CA LEU A 289 28.52 26.80 -2.99
C LEU A 289 30.03 26.96 -3.32
N PRO A 290 30.70 26.00 -4.00
CA PRO A 290 32.10 26.19 -4.42
C PRO A 290 32.28 27.39 -5.35
N GLU A 291 31.36 27.59 -6.28
CA GLU A 291 31.41 28.72 -7.22
C GLU A 291 31.25 30.07 -6.49
N ILE A 292 30.36 30.15 -5.50
CA ILE A 292 30.13 31.38 -4.71
C ILE A 292 31.32 31.69 -3.79
N LEU A 293 31.93 30.68 -3.16
CA LEU A 293 32.98 30.90 -2.15
C LEU A 293 34.39 30.99 -2.74
N PHE A 294 34.68 30.22 -3.79
CA PHE A 294 36.03 30.02 -4.30
C PHE A 294 36.18 30.41 -5.78
N HIS A 295 35.11 30.83 -6.46
CA HIS A 295 35.07 31.04 -7.91
C HIS A 295 35.60 29.82 -8.70
N LYS A 296 35.39 28.62 -8.13
CA LYS A 296 35.84 27.35 -8.68
C LYS A 296 34.82 26.26 -8.39
N GLN A 297 34.12 25.83 -9.43
CA GLN A 297 33.20 24.69 -9.37
C GLN A 297 33.92 23.33 -9.19
N LEU A 298 33.34 22.41 -8.41
CA LEU A 298 33.83 21.02 -8.30
C LEU A 298 33.32 20.14 -9.44
N LEU A 299 32.07 20.39 -9.86
CA LEU A 299 31.44 19.79 -11.02
C LEU A 299 30.76 20.87 -11.85
N GLU A 300 30.67 20.63 -13.14
CA GLU A 300 30.03 21.53 -14.08
C GLU A 300 28.52 21.65 -13.82
N ALA A 301 27.97 22.85 -14.01
CA ALA A 301 26.56 23.15 -13.79
C ALA A 301 25.62 22.18 -14.54
N TYR A 302 25.96 21.80 -15.78
CA TYR A 302 25.13 20.89 -16.57
C TYR A 302 25.11 19.45 -16.01
N ILE A 303 26.19 18.99 -15.37
CA ILE A 303 26.23 17.69 -14.69
C ILE A 303 25.36 17.75 -13.44
N CYS A 304 25.54 18.79 -12.62
CA CYS A 304 24.77 18.98 -11.40
C CYS A 304 23.27 19.19 -11.66
N SER A 305 22.92 19.79 -12.79
CA SER A 305 21.51 19.99 -13.17
C SER A 305 20.77 18.69 -13.52
N LEU A 306 21.47 17.59 -13.80
CA LEU A 306 20.85 16.27 -13.98
C LEU A 306 20.05 15.84 -12.74
N PHE A 307 20.52 16.21 -11.54
CA PHE A 307 19.81 15.90 -10.30
C PHE A 307 18.48 16.64 -10.19
N LEU A 308 18.35 17.82 -10.81
CA LEU A 308 17.07 18.55 -10.87
C LEU A 308 16.01 17.80 -11.68
N MET A 309 16.42 16.87 -12.54
CA MET A 309 15.47 16.01 -13.26
C MET A 309 14.65 15.11 -12.35
N LEU A 310 15.09 14.91 -11.11
CA LEU A 310 14.37 14.13 -10.11
C LEU A 310 13.16 14.89 -9.54
N ILE A 311 13.09 16.22 -9.64
CA ILE A 311 12.02 17.04 -9.04
C ILE A 311 10.62 16.57 -9.47
N PRO A 312 10.30 16.45 -10.77
CA PRO A 312 8.95 16.06 -11.19
C PRO A 312 8.59 14.65 -10.72
N LEU A 313 9.58 13.75 -10.69
CA LEU A 313 9.40 12.38 -10.20
C LEU A 313 9.12 12.37 -8.70
N SER A 314 9.94 13.06 -7.89
CA SER A 314 9.79 13.13 -6.44
C SER A 314 8.42 13.66 -6.01
N PHE A 315 7.91 14.69 -6.70
CA PHE A 315 6.58 15.23 -6.41
C PHE A 315 5.43 14.39 -6.95
N LEU A 316 5.59 13.73 -8.11
CA LEU A 316 4.63 12.73 -8.59
C LEU A 316 4.53 11.55 -7.61
N PHE A 317 5.66 11.08 -7.08
CA PHE A 317 5.68 10.06 -6.03
C PHE A 317 4.91 10.56 -4.80
N THR A 318 5.22 11.75 -4.30
CA THR A 318 4.54 12.35 -3.13
C THR A 318 3.02 12.44 -3.30
N GLN A 319 2.52 12.73 -4.51
CA GLN A 319 1.09 12.80 -4.79
C GLN A 319 0.40 11.45 -5.04
N LEU A 320 1.13 10.44 -5.51
CA LEU A 320 0.61 9.07 -5.57
C LEU A 320 0.50 8.43 -4.17
N THR A 321 1.27 8.94 -3.22
CA THR A 321 1.38 8.44 -1.84
C THR A 321 0.18 8.77 -0.95
N GLU A 322 -0.75 9.66 -1.34
CA GLU A 322 -2.00 9.92 -0.58
C GLU A 322 -2.90 8.68 -0.41
N ARG A 323 -2.55 7.52 -0.98
CA ARG A 323 -3.27 6.25 -0.83
C ARG A 323 -2.49 5.07 -0.23
N ILE A 324 -1.28 5.23 0.32
CA ILE A 324 -0.44 4.06 0.64
C ILE A 324 0.17 4.13 2.05
N PHE A 325 -0.37 3.29 2.94
CA PHE A 325 0.08 3.04 4.31
C PHE A 325 1.45 2.32 4.44
N ASP A 326 2.26 2.22 3.37
CA ASP A 326 3.48 1.40 3.34
C ASP A 326 4.74 2.13 2.79
N MET A 327 4.89 3.44 3.02
CA MET A 327 6.09 4.17 2.55
C MET A 327 7.38 3.84 3.30
N GLU A 328 7.30 3.37 4.55
CA GLU A 328 8.49 2.92 5.29
C GLU A 328 9.17 1.73 4.60
N TYR A 329 8.37 0.84 4.00
CA TYR A 329 8.87 -0.31 3.26
C TYR A 329 9.73 0.10 2.05
N PHE A 330 9.23 1.03 1.22
CA PHE A 330 9.98 1.53 0.06
C PHE A 330 11.21 2.35 0.45
N ILE A 331 11.09 3.21 1.47
CA ILE A 331 12.21 4.04 1.96
C ILE A 331 13.31 3.14 2.57
N SER A 332 12.94 2.10 3.32
CA SER A 332 13.90 1.17 3.92
C SER A 332 14.68 0.40 2.84
N ARG A 333 14.00 -0.04 1.77
CA ARG A 333 14.64 -0.72 0.63
C ARG A 333 15.57 0.19 -0.16
N ILE A 334 15.13 1.39 -0.50
CA ILE A 334 15.97 2.37 -1.20
C ILE A 334 17.22 2.69 -0.36
N ARG A 335 17.08 2.83 0.96
CA ARG A 335 18.20 3.01 1.88
C ARG A 335 19.17 1.83 1.86
N TYR A 336 18.66 0.61 1.78
CA TYR A 336 19.50 -0.59 1.65
C TYR A 336 20.32 -0.56 0.35
N TYR A 337 19.69 -0.28 -0.80
CA TYR A 337 20.41 -0.17 -2.08
C TYR A 337 21.41 0.97 -2.08
N PHE A 338 21.07 2.11 -1.48
CA PHE A 338 21.95 3.25 -1.33
C PHE A 338 23.22 2.84 -0.57
N ASN A 339 23.08 2.27 0.62
CA ASN A 339 24.23 1.91 1.46
C ASN A 339 25.15 0.91 0.76
N PHE A 340 24.60 -0.14 0.15
CA PHE A 340 25.39 -1.14 -0.58
C PHE A 340 26.07 -0.56 -1.82
N SER A 341 25.33 0.17 -2.66
CA SER A 341 25.87 0.77 -3.87
C SER A 341 26.95 1.79 -3.53
N PHE A 342 26.76 2.61 -2.50
CA PHE A 342 27.70 3.64 -2.07
C PHE A 342 29.01 3.03 -1.56
N ALA A 343 28.92 2.05 -0.64
CA ALA A 343 30.09 1.37 -0.10
C ALA A 343 30.89 0.65 -1.20
N PHE A 344 30.21 -0.07 -2.10
CA PHE A 344 30.86 -0.77 -3.20
C PHE A 344 31.51 0.21 -4.19
N THR A 345 30.85 1.32 -4.49
CA THR A 345 31.38 2.33 -5.41
C THR A 345 32.63 3.01 -4.84
N ILE A 346 32.65 3.35 -3.55
CA ILE A 346 33.85 3.88 -2.88
C ILE A 346 34.99 2.87 -2.93
N TRP A 347 34.71 1.61 -2.59
CA TRP A 347 35.74 0.57 -2.60
C TRP A 347 36.33 0.38 -4.00
N LEU A 348 35.48 0.29 -5.02
CA LEU A 348 35.89 0.11 -6.42
C LEU A 348 36.72 1.30 -6.92
N LEU A 349 36.29 2.53 -6.63
CA LEU A 349 37.02 3.72 -7.04
C LEU A 349 38.28 3.99 -6.23
N GLY A 350 38.32 3.61 -4.96
CA GLY A 350 39.55 3.62 -4.17
C GLY A 350 40.61 2.72 -4.79
N GLY A 351 40.23 1.52 -5.23
CA GLY A 351 41.11 0.63 -5.99
C GLY A 351 41.53 1.22 -7.34
N LEU A 352 40.60 1.83 -8.07
CA LEU A 352 40.86 2.41 -9.38
C LEU A 352 41.79 3.64 -9.30
N TYR A 353 41.66 4.46 -8.26
CA TYR A 353 42.54 5.59 -7.96
C TYR A 353 43.99 5.15 -7.71
N LEU A 354 44.19 4.02 -7.03
CA LEU A 354 45.54 3.48 -6.78
C LEU A 354 46.20 2.92 -8.04
N LEU A 355 45.40 2.55 -9.05
CA LEU A 355 45.87 1.91 -10.28
C LEU A 355 45.99 2.89 -11.47
N THR A 356 45.41 4.09 -11.37
CA THR A 356 45.32 5.03 -12.49
C THR A 356 45.55 6.48 -12.06
N ASP A 357 46.25 7.27 -12.90
CA ASP A 357 46.47 8.71 -12.69
C ASP A 357 45.27 9.56 -13.18
N LEU A 358 44.05 9.15 -12.85
CA LEU A 358 42.85 9.91 -13.24
C LEU A 358 42.67 11.16 -12.39
N SER A 359 42.23 12.26 -13.01
CA SER A 359 41.91 13.49 -12.30
C SER A 359 40.74 13.29 -11.31
N ILE A 360 40.72 14.06 -10.23
CA ILE A 360 39.64 14.05 -9.23
C ILE A 360 38.26 14.28 -9.89
N THR A 361 38.21 15.13 -10.92
CA THR A 361 36.98 15.39 -11.68
C THR A 361 36.49 14.15 -12.45
N ARG A 362 37.39 13.39 -13.07
CA ARG A 362 36.98 12.17 -13.79
C ARG A 362 36.59 11.06 -12.81
N MET A 363 37.23 11.02 -11.65
CA MET A 363 36.89 10.11 -10.57
C MET A 363 35.50 10.38 -9.97
N THR A 364 35.09 11.65 -9.82
CA THR A 364 33.73 11.99 -9.37
C THR A 364 32.67 11.65 -10.41
N GLU A 365 32.94 11.81 -11.69
CA GLU A 365 32.03 11.38 -12.76
C GLU A 365 31.82 9.86 -12.75
N LEU A 366 32.91 9.09 -12.67
CA LEU A 366 32.86 7.63 -12.56
C LEU A 366 32.10 7.18 -11.30
N PHE A 367 32.25 7.91 -10.19
CA PHE A 367 31.49 7.67 -8.96
C PHE A 367 30.00 7.74 -9.19
N PHE A 368 29.49 8.85 -9.72
CA PHE A 368 28.05 9.00 -9.90
C PHE A 368 27.49 7.99 -10.90
N PHE A 369 28.20 7.71 -11.98
CA PHE A 369 27.77 6.73 -12.98
C PHE A 369 27.68 5.32 -12.41
N THR A 370 28.74 4.84 -11.75
CA THR A 370 28.78 3.49 -11.16
C THR A 370 27.79 3.34 -10.02
N PHE A 371 27.70 4.33 -9.14
CA PHE A 371 26.74 4.35 -8.03
C PHE A 371 25.28 4.28 -8.51
N LEU A 372 24.88 5.13 -9.46
CA LEU A 372 23.52 5.14 -9.99
C LEU A 372 23.19 3.85 -10.75
N SER A 373 24.16 3.32 -11.51
CA SER A 373 24.01 2.04 -12.23
C SER A 373 23.79 0.88 -11.27
N LEU A 374 24.52 0.83 -10.15
CA LEU A 374 24.33 -0.20 -9.12
C LEU A 374 22.98 -0.06 -8.40
N MET A 375 22.54 1.16 -8.07
CA MET A 375 21.21 1.39 -7.51
C MET A 375 20.11 0.87 -8.44
N ALA A 376 20.19 1.19 -9.74
CA ALA A 376 19.25 0.72 -10.74
C ALA A 376 19.30 -0.81 -10.89
N LEU A 377 20.50 -1.40 -10.90
CA LEU A 377 20.70 -2.83 -11.04
C LEU A 377 20.14 -3.60 -9.84
N PHE A 378 20.33 -3.13 -8.61
CA PHE A 378 19.73 -3.77 -7.43
C PHE A 378 18.20 -3.68 -7.43
N TYR A 379 17.65 -2.56 -7.87
CA TYR A 379 16.20 -2.42 -8.03
C TYR A 379 15.65 -3.37 -9.11
N ILE A 380 16.30 -3.44 -10.28
CA ILE A 380 15.91 -4.35 -11.37
C ILE A 380 16.06 -5.79 -10.92
N LYS A 381 17.17 -6.14 -10.27
CA LYS A 381 17.40 -7.47 -9.69
C LYS A 381 16.25 -7.85 -8.78
N GLU A 382 15.89 -7.00 -7.81
CA GLU A 382 14.77 -7.29 -6.92
C GLU A 382 13.45 -7.47 -7.68
N ARG A 383 13.18 -6.65 -8.70
CA ARG A 383 11.96 -6.80 -9.53
C ARG A 383 11.96 -8.07 -10.35
N VAL A 384 13.12 -8.49 -10.87
CA VAL A 384 13.30 -9.75 -11.57
C VAL A 384 13.11 -10.90 -10.58
N ASP A 385 13.73 -10.83 -9.40
CA ASP A 385 13.61 -11.84 -8.34
C ASP A 385 12.16 -11.98 -7.88
N TYR A 386 11.42 -10.86 -7.78
CA TYR A 386 10.00 -10.86 -7.45
C TYR A 386 9.13 -11.43 -8.58
N ARG A 387 9.35 -11.02 -9.83
CA ARG A 387 8.58 -11.53 -11.00
C ARG A 387 8.86 -12.99 -11.28
N LYS A 388 10.12 -13.39 -11.17
CA LYS A 388 10.59 -14.76 -11.31
C LYS A 388 10.59 -15.49 -9.98
N ARG A 389 9.91 -15.01 -8.94
CA ARG A 389 9.85 -15.69 -7.63
C ARG A 389 9.37 -17.14 -7.79
N LYS A 390 8.41 -17.38 -8.69
CA LYS A 390 7.92 -18.72 -9.04
C LYS A 390 8.91 -19.61 -9.82
N ILE A 391 9.99 -19.05 -10.35
CA ILE A 391 10.99 -19.72 -11.20
C ILE A 391 12.35 -19.83 -10.49
N LEU A 392 12.74 -18.80 -9.72
CA LEU A 392 13.96 -18.76 -8.90
C LEU A 392 13.81 -19.56 -7.60
N PHE A 393 12.59 -19.67 -7.09
CA PHE A 393 12.23 -20.60 -6.02
C PHE A 393 11.44 -21.74 -6.69
N SER A 394 11.97 -22.96 -6.60
CA SER A 394 11.54 -24.14 -7.37
C SER A 394 10.02 -24.42 -7.34
N THR A 395 9.55 -25.22 -8.30
CA THR A 395 8.17 -25.73 -8.52
C THR A 395 7.36 -26.26 -7.31
N LYS A 396 7.93 -26.27 -6.10
CA LYS A 396 7.32 -26.68 -4.84
C LYS A 396 6.59 -25.57 -4.05
N GLY A 397 6.78 -24.29 -4.41
CA GLY A 397 6.54 -23.14 -3.51
C GLY A 397 5.15 -22.50 -3.41
N ASP A 398 4.05 -23.18 -3.75
CA ASP A 398 2.69 -22.63 -3.49
C ASP A 398 2.02 -23.31 -2.27
N TYR A 399 2.78 -23.46 -1.18
CA TYR A 399 2.32 -24.14 0.04
C TYR A 399 1.09 -23.50 0.66
N ILE A 400 0.90 -22.18 0.50
CA ILE A 400 -0.28 -21.48 0.99
C ILE A 400 -1.52 -21.88 0.19
N HIS A 401 -1.46 -21.82 -1.14
CA HIS A 401 -2.57 -22.27 -1.97
C HIS A 401 -2.86 -23.76 -1.76
N ARG A 402 -1.81 -24.59 -1.62
CA ARG A 402 -1.95 -26.01 -1.34
C ARG A 402 -2.56 -26.27 0.04
N LEU A 403 -2.15 -25.54 1.07
CA LEU A 403 -2.77 -25.60 2.40
C LEU A 403 -4.27 -25.33 2.33
N TYR A 404 -4.70 -24.29 1.59
CA TYR A 404 -6.13 -24.01 1.41
C TYR A 404 -6.87 -25.16 0.72
N THR A 405 -6.31 -25.73 -0.35
CA THR A 405 -6.95 -26.86 -1.05
C THR A 405 -6.97 -28.13 -0.21
N THR A 406 -5.91 -28.38 0.57
CA THR A 406 -5.82 -29.53 1.47
C THR A 406 -6.82 -29.39 2.61
N VAL A 407 -6.91 -28.21 3.23
CA VAL A 407 -7.89 -27.92 4.28
C VAL A 407 -9.33 -28.04 3.77
N ASP A 408 -9.65 -27.48 2.61
CA ASP A 408 -10.99 -27.65 1.98
C ASP A 408 -11.30 -29.13 1.70
N SER A 409 -10.31 -29.91 1.28
CA SER A 409 -10.51 -31.35 1.05
C SER A 409 -10.73 -32.15 2.33
N ILE A 410 -10.07 -31.77 3.43
CA ILE A 410 -10.17 -32.45 4.74
C ILE A 410 -11.46 -32.03 5.47
N GLY A 411 -11.81 -30.74 5.43
CA GLY A 411 -12.98 -30.18 6.12
C GLY A 411 -14.33 -30.70 5.59
N ARG A 412 -14.35 -31.35 4.42
CA ARG A 412 -15.55 -32.00 3.87
C ARG A 412 -15.82 -33.39 4.46
N VAL A 413 -14.87 -33.95 5.21
CA VAL A 413 -14.96 -35.31 5.75
C VAL A 413 -15.59 -35.28 7.14
N VAL A 414 -16.66 -36.07 7.31
CA VAL A 414 -17.52 -36.04 8.51
C VAL A 414 -16.98 -36.93 9.63
N LYS A 415 -16.42 -38.09 9.30
CA LYS A 415 -15.89 -39.04 10.29
C LYS A 415 -14.42 -38.80 10.54
N ILE A 416 -14.04 -38.84 11.81
CA ILE A 416 -12.65 -38.64 12.25
C ILE A 416 -11.70 -39.69 11.62
N GLU A 417 -12.15 -40.93 11.45
CA GLU A 417 -11.35 -42.00 10.83
C GLU A 417 -11.06 -41.71 9.35
N ASP A 418 -12.12 -41.38 8.59
CA ASP A 418 -12.03 -41.00 7.18
C ASP A 418 -11.17 -39.72 6.99
N LEU A 419 -11.24 -38.79 7.95
CA LEU A 419 -10.45 -37.56 7.96
C LEU A 419 -8.97 -37.83 8.12
N LEU A 420 -8.58 -38.76 9.01
CA LEU A 420 -7.19 -39.17 9.20
C LEU A 420 -6.65 -39.88 7.96
N GLU A 421 -7.45 -40.73 7.30
CA GLU A 421 -7.06 -41.35 6.03
C GLU A 421 -6.85 -40.30 4.92
N LYS A 422 -7.80 -39.36 4.79
CA LYS A 422 -7.70 -38.29 3.79
C LYS A 422 -6.49 -37.39 4.04
N PHE A 423 -6.21 -37.07 5.30
CA PHE A 423 -4.99 -36.34 5.68
C PHE A 423 -3.72 -37.06 5.25
N VAL A 424 -3.59 -38.37 5.54
CA VAL A 424 -2.41 -39.15 5.13
C VAL A 424 -2.22 -39.08 3.61
N GLN A 425 -3.30 -39.21 2.83
CA GLN A 425 -3.22 -39.11 1.37
C GLN A 425 -2.69 -37.76 0.89
N GLU A 426 -3.16 -36.66 1.48
CA GLU A 426 -2.71 -35.30 1.12
C GLU A 426 -1.24 -35.08 1.51
N VAL A 427 -0.81 -35.58 2.66
CA VAL A 427 0.60 -35.51 3.09
C VAL A 427 1.51 -36.35 2.19
N VAL A 428 1.10 -37.56 1.80
CA VAL A 428 1.83 -38.41 0.83
C VAL A 428 1.96 -37.69 -0.51
N LEU A 429 0.86 -37.14 -1.01
CA LEU A 429 0.83 -36.47 -2.31
C LEU A 429 1.66 -35.19 -2.33
N GLN A 430 1.65 -34.43 -1.24
CA GLN A 430 2.30 -33.12 -1.18
C GLN A 430 3.78 -33.19 -0.80
N LEU A 431 4.16 -34.12 0.08
CA LEU A 431 5.56 -34.34 0.47
C LEU A 431 6.26 -35.33 -0.47
N GLU A 432 5.53 -36.00 -1.37
CA GLU A 432 6.04 -37.05 -2.27
C GLU A 432 6.73 -38.19 -1.50
N MET A 433 6.21 -38.53 -0.32
CA MET A 433 6.80 -39.51 0.60
C MET A 433 6.08 -40.85 0.48
N GLU A 434 6.84 -41.94 0.34
CA GLU A 434 6.29 -43.28 0.11
C GLU A 434 5.68 -43.93 1.38
N SER A 435 6.03 -43.45 2.57
CA SER A 435 5.68 -44.06 3.84
C SER A 435 5.21 -43.00 4.86
N VAL A 436 3.93 -42.64 4.80
CA VAL A 436 3.25 -41.79 5.80
C VAL A 436 2.08 -42.56 6.41
N TYR A 437 1.95 -42.54 7.74
CA TYR A 437 0.84 -43.20 8.43
C TYR A 437 0.52 -42.54 9.76
N VAL A 438 -0.74 -42.70 10.22
CA VAL A 438 -1.15 -42.31 11.56
C VAL A 438 -1.21 -43.53 12.47
N LEU A 439 -0.48 -43.47 13.58
CA LEU A 439 -0.58 -44.38 14.70
C LEU A 439 -1.67 -43.90 15.65
N THR A 440 -2.65 -44.76 15.92
CA THR A 440 -3.66 -44.53 16.95
C THR A 440 -3.44 -45.53 18.08
N TYR A 441 -3.04 -45.03 19.24
CA TYR A 441 -2.89 -45.80 20.46
C TYR A 441 -4.18 -45.69 21.29
N ASP A 442 -4.82 -46.83 21.57
CA ASP A 442 -6.00 -46.91 22.43
C ASP A 442 -5.58 -47.15 23.89
N PHE A 443 -5.91 -46.21 24.77
CA PHE A 443 -5.60 -46.28 26.21
C PHE A 443 -6.39 -47.36 26.94
N GLN A 444 -7.58 -47.73 26.45
CA GLN A 444 -8.42 -48.74 27.08
C GLN A 444 -7.97 -50.15 26.70
N THR A 445 -7.70 -50.39 25.42
CA THR A 445 -7.35 -51.73 24.91
C THR A 445 -5.85 -51.99 24.84
N HIS A 446 -5.01 -50.96 25.02
CA HIS A 446 -3.55 -50.99 24.82
C HIS A 446 -3.16 -51.47 23.40
N GLN A 447 -4.07 -51.34 22.43
CA GLN A 447 -3.82 -51.72 21.04
C GLN A 447 -3.40 -50.53 20.20
N VAL A 448 -2.50 -50.79 19.25
CA VAL A 448 -2.05 -49.82 18.25
C VAL A 448 -2.74 -50.15 16.93
N THR A 449 -3.44 -49.18 16.37
CA THR A 449 -4.07 -49.28 15.04
C THR A 449 -3.41 -48.32 14.06
N LEU A 450 -3.30 -48.77 12.81
CA LEU A 450 -2.71 -48.01 11.71
C LEU A 450 -3.79 -47.70 10.67
N THR A 451 -3.75 -46.49 10.11
CA THR A 451 -4.62 -46.07 9.00
C THR A 451 -4.36 -46.82 7.69
N ASN A 452 -3.21 -47.50 7.55
CA ASN A 452 -2.86 -48.27 6.35
C ASN A 452 -2.52 -49.72 6.71
N LYS A 453 -3.38 -50.67 6.34
CA LYS A 453 -3.22 -52.11 6.66
C LYS A 453 -2.11 -52.82 5.88
N SER A 454 -1.34 -52.11 5.04
CA SER A 454 -0.47 -52.70 4.01
C SER A 454 1.00 -52.93 4.40
N LYS A 455 1.46 -52.50 5.58
CA LYS A 455 2.83 -52.79 6.07
C LYS A 455 2.78 -53.21 7.53
N GLU A 456 3.45 -54.32 7.86
CA GLU A 456 3.63 -54.80 9.23
C GLU A 456 4.32 -53.73 10.09
N TYR A 457 3.67 -53.32 11.17
CA TYR A 457 4.29 -52.51 12.21
C TYR A 457 5.28 -53.38 12.99
N ASN A 458 6.57 -53.12 12.86
CA ASN A 458 7.54 -53.68 13.78
C ASN A 458 7.49 -52.90 15.10
N GLN A 459 6.93 -53.54 16.14
CA GLN A 459 6.69 -53.04 17.50
C GLN A 459 7.95 -52.55 18.26
N HIS A 460 9.11 -52.45 17.60
CA HIS A 460 10.43 -52.18 18.18
C HIS A 460 11.10 -50.88 17.68
N GLN A 461 10.41 -50.01 16.94
CA GLN A 461 11.03 -48.79 16.37
C GLN A 461 10.66 -47.46 17.05
N ILE A 462 9.67 -47.43 17.94
CA ILE A 462 9.24 -46.18 18.61
C ILE A 462 9.22 -46.40 20.12
N ASP A 463 10.13 -45.76 20.85
CA ASP A 463 10.18 -45.81 22.32
C ASP A 463 8.91 -45.17 22.93
N GLU A 464 8.25 -45.87 23.87
CA GLU A 464 7.12 -45.33 24.66
C GLU A 464 7.46 -44.00 25.37
N VAL A 465 8.73 -43.82 25.76
CA VAL A 465 9.22 -42.58 26.38
C VAL A 465 9.23 -41.39 25.42
N LEU A 466 9.41 -41.64 24.11
CA LEU A 466 9.34 -40.61 23.07
C LEU A 466 7.90 -40.20 22.77
N LEU A 467 6.97 -41.16 22.85
CA LEU A 467 5.53 -40.96 22.69
C LEU A 467 4.95 -40.08 23.81
N GLU A 468 5.38 -40.25 25.06
CA GLU A 468 4.90 -39.45 26.20
C GLU A 468 5.37 -37.99 26.21
N ARG A 469 6.52 -37.69 25.58
CA ARG A 469 7.15 -36.34 25.62
C ARG A 469 6.82 -35.44 24.43
N LEU A 470 5.90 -35.84 23.55
CA LEU A 470 5.50 -35.05 22.38
C LEU A 470 4.39 -34.07 22.77
N VAL A 471 4.61 -32.78 22.49
CA VAL A 471 3.65 -31.69 22.69
C VAL A 471 2.97 -31.37 21.37
N LEU A 472 1.78 -30.77 21.41
CA LEU A 472 1.01 -30.37 20.23
C LEU A 472 1.82 -29.41 19.35
N GLY A 473 1.98 -29.73 18.07
CA GLY A 473 2.81 -28.96 17.11
C GLY A 473 4.29 -29.35 17.07
N ASP A 474 4.79 -30.17 18.00
CA ASP A 474 6.18 -30.63 17.96
C ASP A 474 6.37 -31.70 16.87
N ILE A 475 7.19 -31.37 15.86
CA ILE A 475 7.72 -32.33 14.90
C ILE A 475 9.12 -32.76 15.38
N LYS A 476 9.24 -33.97 15.91
CA LYS A 476 10.53 -34.53 16.33
C LYS A 476 11.15 -35.35 15.22
N LYS A 477 12.41 -35.02 14.91
CA LYS A 477 13.23 -35.74 13.95
C LYS A 477 14.00 -36.86 14.64
N THR A 478 13.98 -38.05 14.06
CA THR A 478 14.90 -39.15 14.38
C THR A 478 15.79 -39.46 13.18
N ASP A 479 16.68 -40.45 13.29
CA ASP A 479 17.59 -40.83 12.20
C ASP A 479 16.88 -41.43 10.97
N HIS A 480 15.63 -41.91 11.14
CA HIS A 480 14.90 -42.66 10.10
C HIS A 480 13.48 -42.13 9.84
N PHE A 481 12.87 -41.37 10.74
CA PHE A 481 11.51 -40.85 10.57
C PHE A 481 11.28 -39.52 11.28
N TYR A 482 10.27 -38.77 10.83
CA TYR A 482 9.66 -37.66 11.57
C TYR A 482 8.43 -38.17 12.33
N ILE A 483 8.31 -37.79 13.61
CA ILE A 483 7.10 -37.99 14.41
C ILE A 483 6.48 -36.64 14.70
N ALA A 484 5.17 -36.53 14.51
CA ALA A 484 4.41 -35.35 14.90
C ALA A 484 3.13 -35.72 15.66
N PHE A 485 2.82 -34.98 16.72
CA PHE A 485 1.60 -35.19 17.48
C PHE A 485 0.39 -34.60 16.75
N ILE A 486 -0.68 -35.38 16.61
CA ILE A 486 -1.93 -34.92 15.97
C ILE A 486 -2.95 -34.50 17.04
N HIS A 487 -3.36 -35.44 17.89
CA HIS A 487 -4.43 -35.23 18.87
C HIS A 487 -4.38 -36.29 19.99
N GLN A 488 -4.84 -35.94 21.18
CA GLN A 488 -5.04 -36.88 22.30
C GLN A 488 -6.38 -36.61 22.97
N ASP A 489 -7.10 -37.69 23.25
CA ASP A 489 -8.31 -37.68 24.05
C ASP A 489 -8.24 -38.72 25.18
N ALA A 490 -9.35 -38.91 25.90
CA ALA A 490 -9.42 -39.84 27.02
C ALA A 490 -9.20 -41.31 26.62
N ASN A 491 -9.47 -41.67 25.37
CA ASN A 491 -9.46 -43.04 24.86
C ASN A 491 -8.32 -43.29 23.86
N TYR A 492 -7.88 -42.27 23.12
CA TYR A 492 -6.95 -42.41 22.00
C TYR A 492 -5.85 -41.35 22.00
N LYS A 493 -4.65 -41.75 21.59
CA LYS A 493 -3.55 -40.84 21.23
C LYS A 493 -3.14 -41.08 19.78
N ARG A 494 -3.12 -40.01 18.99
CA ARG A 494 -2.91 -40.05 17.54
C ARG A 494 -1.67 -39.31 17.10
N ILE A 495 -0.85 -39.98 16.31
CA ILE A 495 0.51 -39.53 15.99
C ILE A 495 0.80 -39.79 14.52
N LEU A 496 1.30 -38.78 13.83
CA LEU A 496 1.78 -38.88 12.47
C LEU A 496 3.22 -39.41 12.46
N VAL A 497 3.48 -40.40 11.60
CA VAL A 497 4.83 -40.84 11.28
C VAL A 497 5.08 -40.66 9.80
N VAL A 498 6.19 -40.00 9.48
CA VAL A 498 6.69 -39.79 8.11
C VAL A 498 8.08 -40.42 8.03
N ASP A 499 8.18 -41.58 7.39
CA ASP A 499 9.44 -42.31 7.20
C ASP A 499 10.22 -41.72 6.01
N HIS A 500 11.54 -41.55 6.17
CA HIS A 500 12.40 -40.98 5.15
C HIS A 500 13.56 -41.92 4.78
N ASN A 501 13.65 -42.30 3.49
CA ASN A 501 14.69 -43.19 2.96
C ASN A 501 16.06 -42.48 2.77
N LYS A 502 16.67 -42.05 3.89
CA LYS A 502 18.05 -41.53 4.05
C LYS A 502 18.55 -40.41 3.11
N SER A 503 17.72 -39.82 2.25
CA SER A 503 18.22 -38.93 1.18
C SER A 503 17.46 -37.62 0.95
N ILE A 504 16.34 -37.37 1.64
CA ILE A 504 15.56 -36.12 1.48
C ILE A 504 15.10 -35.63 2.86
N TYR A 505 15.60 -34.47 3.27
CA TYR A 505 15.11 -33.76 4.47
C TYR A 505 13.99 -32.79 4.07
N LEU A 506 12.98 -32.66 4.94
CA LEU A 506 11.96 -31.62 4.79
C LEU A 506 12.60 -30.23 4.96
N LYS A 507 12.27 -29.30 4.07
CA LYS A 507 12.67 -27.89 4.15
C LYS A 507 11.87 -27.16 5.24
N ASP A 508 12.37 -26.02 5.72
CA ASP A 508 11.68 -25.21 6.73
C ASP A 508 10.24 -24.82 6.31
N GLU A 509 10.03 -24.54 5.02
CA GLU A 509 8.69 -24.26 4.46
C GLU A 509 7.75 -25.49 4.47
N GLU A 510 8.29 -26.70 4.29
CA GLU A 510 7.52 -27.96 4.31
C GLU A 510 7.18 -28.37 5.76
N LEU A 511 8.11 -28.11 6.70
CA LEU A 511 7.89 -28.29 8.13
C LEU A 511 6.82 -27.34 8.66
N LEU A 512 6.91 -26.06 8.31
CA LEU A 512 5.90 -25.05 8.68
C LEU A 512 4.52 -25.41 8.10
N TRP A 513 4.46 -25.85 6.84
CA TRP A 513 3.20 -26.30 6.23
C TRP A 513 2.59 -27.48 7.00
N LEU A 514 3.41 -28.46 7.39
CA LEU A 514 2.97 -29.63 8.15
C LEU A 514 2.50 -29.25 9.56
N GLU A 515 3.22 -28.35 10.23
CA GLU A 515 2.87 -27.84 11.57
C GLU A 515 1.49 -27.16 11.56
N LEU A 516 1.26 -26.27 10.59
CA LEU A 516 -0.02 -25.58 10.43
C LEU A 516 -1.16 -26.56 10.15
N LEU A 517 -0.90 -27.60 9.35
CA LEU A 517 -1.89 -28.61 9.01
C LEU A 517 -2.23 -29.53 10.20
N LEU A 518 -1.24 -29.86 11.04
CA LEU A 518 -1.44 -30.61 12.29
C LEU A 518 -2.25 -29.82 13.31
N LEU A 519 -1.96 -28.51 13.46
CA LEU A 519 -2.73 -27.62 14.33
C LEU A 519 -4.20 -27.54 13.87
N TYR A 520 -4.39 -27.42 12.56
CA TYR A 520 -5.72 -27.44 11.94
C TYR A 520 -6.49 -28.72 12.26
N LEU A 521 -5.87 -29.89 12.07
CA LEU A 521 -6.48 -31.18 12.35
C LEU A 521 -6.86 -31.34 13.82
N ASN A 522 -5.99 -30.91 14.74
CA ASN A 522 -6.30 -30.96 16.16
C ASN A 522 -7.57 -30.17 16.47
N ASN A 523 -7.64 -28.93 16.01
CA ASN A 523 -8.78 -28.04 16.24
C ASN A 523 -10.06 -28.58 15.59
N PHE A 524 -9.96 -29.18 14.39
CA PHE A 524 -11.12 -29.81 13.74
C PHE A 524 -11.66 -30.98 14.57
N ILE A 525 -10.78 -31.85 15.09
CA ILE A 525 -11.16 -32.99 15.92
C ILE A 525 -11.79 -32.51 17.24
N GLU A 526 -11.21 -31.50 17.89
CA GLU A 526 -11.77 -30.90 19.12
C GLU A 526 -13.15 -30.28 18.90
N ASN A 527 -13.31 -29.49 17.83
CA ASN A 527 -14.60 -28.88 17.49
C ASN A 527 -15.66 -29.94 17.19
N THR A 528 -15.31 -30.97 16.41
CA THR A 528 -16.22 -32.07 16.08
C THR A 528 -16.69 -32.79 17.33
N LYS A 529 -15.79 -33.05 18.29
CA LYS A 529 -16.13 -33.65 19.57
C LYS A 529 -16.95 -32.75 20.47
N MET A 530 -16.64 -31.46 20.55
CA MET A 530 -17.43 -30.50 21.32
C MET A 530 -18.87 -30.47 20.82
N VAL A 531 -19.06 -30.51 19.49
CA VAL A 531 -20.39 -30.62 18.90
C VAL A 531 -21.04 -31.96 19.23
N GLU A 532 -20.32 -33.08 19.23
CA GLU A 532 -20.83 -34.39 19.66
C GLU A 532 -21.27 -34.40 21.13
N ASP A 533 -20.45 -33.90 22.05
CA ASP A 533 -20.76 -33.81 23.47
C ASP A 533 -21.99 -32.93 23.73
N LEU A 534 -22.09 -31.79 23.04
CA LEU A 534 -23.27 -30.91 23.11
C LEU A 534 -24.52 -31.61 22.60
N LEU A 535 -24.41 -32.37 21.51
CA LEU A 535 -25.53 -33.13 20.95
C LEU A 535 -25.95 -34.29 21.86
N ASP A 536 -25.02 -34.98 22.50
CA ASP A 536 -25.35 -36.05 23.44
C ASP A 536 -25.98 -35.49 24.72
N GLN A 537 -25.55 -34.32 25.20
CA GLN A 537 -26.26 -33.59 26.27
C GLN A 537 -27.69 -33.22 25.87
N LEU A 538 -27.90 -32.79 24.62
CA LEU A 538 -29.24 -32.48 24.10
C LEU A 538 -30.12 -33.73 23.95
N LYS A 539 -29.54 -34.88 23.56
CA LYS A 539 -30.27 -36.17 23.54
C LYS A 539 -30.72 -36.57 24.94
N HIS A 540 -29.83 -36.52 25.92
CA HIS A 540 -30.15 -36.88 27.30
C HIS A 540 -31.20 -35.95 27.93
N MET A 541 -31.21 -34.67 27.58
CA MET A 541 -32.28 -33.74 28.00
C MET A 541 -33.64 -34.06 27.36
N LYS A 542 -33.65 -34.61 26.14
CA LYS A 542 -34.88 -34.86 25.38
C LYS A 542 -35.50 -36.24 25.63
N GLU A 543 -34.70 -37.24 25.98
CA GLU A 543 -35.17 -38.56 26.43
C GLU A 543 -35.87 -38.51 27.80
N ALA A 544 -35.68 -37.45 28.58
CA ALA A 544 -36.42 -37.20 29.82
C ALA A 544 -37.90 -36.82 29.60
N ASP A 545 -38.31 -36.49 28.36
CA ASP A 545 -39.69 -36.09 28.02
C ASP A 545 -40.45 -37.20 27.27
N ASN A 546 -41.18 -38.03 28.05
CA ASN A 546 -41.61 -39.38 27.70
C ASN A 546 -42.82 -39.47 26.71
N ARG A 547 -43.09 -38.46 25.88
CA ARG A 547 -44.37 -38.33 25.12
C ARG A 547 -44.28 -38.10 23.59
N GLN A 548 -43.23 -38.50 22.89
CA GLN A 548 -43.13 -38.25 21.43
C GLN A 548 -43.01 -39.50 20.54
N LEU A 549 -43.65 -39.40 19.36
CA LEU A 549 -43.79 -40.46 18.35
C LEU A 549 -42.42 -40.82 17.69
N PRO A 550 -42.09 -42.11 17.51
CA PRO A 550 -40.77 -42.55 17.01
C PRO A 550 -40.33 -42.02 15.64
N TRP A 551 -41.28 -41.76 14.73
CA TRP A 551 -40.97 -41.27 13.38
C TRP A 551 -40.62 -39.78 13.37
N LEU A 552 -41.18 -39.00 14.29
CA LEU A 552 -40.85 -37.59 14.49
C LEU A 552 -39.43 -37.46 15.06
N ASN A 553 -39.05 -38.36 15.97
CA ASN A 553 -37.67 -38.44 16.47
C ASN A 553 -36.68 -38.74 15.35
N LYS A 554 -36.98 -39.67 14.44
CA LYS A 554 -36.10 -39.98 13.30
C LYS A 554 -35.94 -38.81 12.32
N LEU A 555 -37.02 -38.08 12.05
CA LEU A 555 -37.01 -36.94 11.12
C LEU A 555 -36.31 -35.72 11.74
N LEU A 556 -36.53 -35.47 13.03
CA LEU A 556 -35.79 -34.48 13.79
C LEU A 556 -34.30 -34.84 13.87
N TRP A 557 -33.97 -36.12 14.08
CA TRP A 557 -32.58 -36.60 14.15
C TRP A 557 -31.81 -36.34 12.85
N LEU A 558 -32.43 -36.63 11.69
CA LEU A 558 -31.85 -36.32 10.38
C LEU A 558 -31.64 -34.81 10.17
N ARG A 559 -32.59 -33.99 10.63
CA ARG A 559 -32.45 -32.52 10.59
C ARG A 559 -31.36 -32.00 11.53
N PHE A 560 -31.24 -32.60 12.72
CA PHE A 560 -30.18 -32.26 13.67
C PHE A 560 -28.79 -32.67 13.19
N GLU A 561 -28.68 -33.78 12.44
CA GLU A 561 -27.42 -34.21 11.83
C GLU A 561 -27.00 -33.29 10.67
N GLU A 562 -27.97 -32.77 9.92
CA GLU A 562 -27.77 -31.77 8.87
C GLU A 562 -27.36 -30.40 9.46
N GLU A 563 -27.99 -29.97 10.57
CA GLU A 563 -27.59 -28.76 11.31
C GLU A 563 -26.22 -28.92 11.99
N LYS A 564 -25.90 -30.11 12.54
CA LYS A 564 -24.56 -30.46 13.07
C LYS A 564 -23.50 -30.19 12.02
N TYR A 565 -23.74 -30.65 10.79
CA TYR A 565 -22.82 -30.52 9.67
C TYR A 565 -22.61 -29.06 9.28
N GLN A 566 -23.69 -28.29 9.12
CA GLN A 566 -23.60 -26.88 8.75
C GLN A 566 -22.88 -26.05 9.82
N LEU A 567 -23.17 -26.29 11.10
CA LEU A 567 -22.53 -25.57 12.20
C LEU A 567 -21.05 -25.89 12.35
N ALA A 568 -20.66 -27.17 12.22
CA ALA A 568 -19.25 -27.55 12.26
C ALA A 568 -18.47 -26.90 11.11
N GLN A 569 -19.08 -26.78 9.93
CA GLN A 569 -18.46 -26.20 8.73
C GLN A 569 -18.37 -24.67 8.80
N GLU A 570 -19.40 -23.98 9.29
CA GLU A 570 -19.38 -22.52 9.48
C GLU A 570 -18.40 -22.10 10.57
N LEU A 571 -18.36 -22.83 11.70
CA LEU A 571 -17.37 -22.61 12.77
C LEU A 571 -15.96 -22.85 12.21
N HIS A 572 -15.77 -23.94 11.47
CA HIS A 572 -14.50 -24.25 10.80
C HIS A 572 -14.02 -23.11 9.89
N ASP A 573 -14.86 -22.61 8.98
CA ASP A 573 -14.46 -21.63 7.98
C ASP A 573 -14.09 -20.27 8.60
N THR A 574 -14.79 -19.86 9.66
CA THR A 574 -14.51 -18.60 10.36
C THR A 574 -13.28 -18.70 11.27
N ILE A 575 -13.10 -19.80 12.00
CA ILE A 575 -11.95 -19.99 12.91
C ILE A 575 -10.66 -20.20 12.12
N LEU A 576 -10.71 -20.94 11.02
CA LEU A 576 -9.54 -21.23 10.18
C LEU A 576 -8.91 -19.94 9.62
N GLN A 577 -9.74 -19.02 9.13
CA GLN A 577 -9.25 -17.76 8.56
C GLN A 577 -8.55 -16.89 9.61
N GLU A 578 -9.10 -16.84 10.82
CA GLU A 578 -8.53 -16.10 11.95
C GLU A 578 -7.25 -16.75 12.47
N GLN A 579 -7.22 -18.08 12.62
CA GLN A 579 -6.02 -18.80 13.08
C GLN A 579 -4.88 -18.70 12.07
N LEU A 580 -5.17 -18.78 10.76
CA LEU A 580 -4.18 -18.63 9.71
C LEU A 580 -3.66 -17.18 9.63
N HIS A 581 -4.50 -16.20 9.93
CA HIS A 581 -4.08 -14.81 10.04
C HIS A 581 -3.13 -14.61 11.23
N ILE A 582 -3.49 -15.15 12.40
CA ILE A 582 -2.66 -15.11 13.62
C ILE A 582 -1.30 -15.81 13.38
N ALA A 583 -1.29 -17.00 12.77
CA ALA A 583 -0.07 -17.74 12.49
C ALA A 583 0.88 -16.98 11.55
N ARG A 584 0.33 -16.34 10.50
CA ARG A 584 1.11 -15.49 9.58
C ARG A 584 1.70 -14.26 10.27
N GLU A 585 0.91 -13.58 11.09
CA GLU A 585 1.37 -12.43 11.87
C GLU A 585 2.46 -12.84 12.88
N MET A 586 2.33 -14.03 13.49
CA MET A 586 3.31 -14.57 14.42
C MET A 586 4.63 -14.92 13.73
N ASP A 587 4.59 -15.51 12.53
CA ASP A 587 5.77 -15.79 11.72
C ASP A 587 6.52 -14.51 11.29
N VAL A 588 5.76 -13.48 10.91
CA VAL A 588 6.28 -12.13 10.64
C VAL A 588 6.99 -11.55 11.87
N LEU A 589 6.50 -11.80 13.08
CA LEU A 589 7.16 -11.37 14.32
C LEU A 589 8.41 -12.16 14.65
N MET A 590 8.43 -13.49 14.45
CA MET A 590 9.61 -14.32 14.72
C MET A 590 10.80 -13.94 13.86
N HIS A 591 10.56 -13.44 12.66
CA HIS A 591 11.60 -13.03 11.70
C HIS A 591 11.95 -11.53 11.78
N MET A 592 11.33 -10.78 12.70
CA MET A 592 11.54 -9.35 12.89
C MET A 592 12.77 -9.10 13.77
N LYS A 593 13.77 -8.36 13.26
CA LYS A 593 15.03 -8.07 13.99
C LYS A 593 14.94 -6.91 15.00
N ASP A 594 13.80 -6.22 15.08
CA ASP A 594 13.62 -5.02 15.92
C ASP A 594 12.91 -5.36 17.24
N SER A 595 13.67 -5.33 18.34
CA SER A 595 13.21 -5.75 19.69
C SER A 595 12.16 -4.81 20.31
N GLU A 596 12.15 -3.52 19.94
CA GLU A 596 11.31 -2.52 20.63
C GLU A 596 9.81 -2.59 20.30
N ASN A 597 9.44 -3.14 19.13
CA ASN A 597 8.04 -3.19 18.68
C ASN A 597 7.37 -4.56 18.85
N ILE A 598 8.15 -5.60 19.18
CA ILE A 598 7.67 -6.96 19.42
C ILE A 598 6.61 -7.00 20.55
N PRO A 599 6.77 -6.33 21.71
CA PRO A 599 5.79 -6.40 22.79
C PRO A 599 4.42 -5.81 22.43
N ILE A 600 4.39 -4.76 21.60
CA ILE A 600 3.16 -4.09 21.18
C ILE A 600 2.40 -4.96 20.17
N LYS A 601 3.12 -5.58 19.23
CA LYS A 601 2.50 -6.47 18.24
C LYS A 601 2.07 -7.81 18.85
N LEU A 602 2.83 -8.36 19.81
CA LEU A 602 2.42 -9.52 20.61
C LEU A 602 1.13 -9.22 21.39
N ARG A 603 1.01 -8.04 21.99
CA ARG A 603 -0.22 -7.63 22.68
C ARG A 603 -1.42 -7.60 21.72
N LYS A 604 -1.24 -7.06 20.51
CA LYS A 604 -2.29 -7.05 19.48
C LYS A 604 -2.67 -8.45 19.02
N LEU A 605 -1.69 -9.36 18.83
CA LEU A 605 -1.98 -10.76 18.51
C LEU A 605 -2.72 -11.47 19.63
N HIS A 606 -2.33 -11.22 20.88
CA HIS A 606 -3.02 -11.76 22.05
C HIS A 606 -4.46 -11.23 22.16
N GLU A 607 -4.68 -9.94 21.88
CA GLU A 607 -6.03 -9.34 21.80
C GLU A 607 -6.87 -9.96 20.67
N HIS A 608 -6.30 -10.19 19.49
CA HIS A 608 -6.98 -10.90 18.39
C HIS A 608 -7.32 -12.34 18.76
N MET A 609 -6.40 -13.07 19.40
CA MET A 609 -6.63 -14.44 19.87
C MET A 609 -7.76 -14.52 20.90
N ILE A 610 -7.80 -13.59 21.87
CA ILE A 610 -8.89 -13.48 22.84
C ILE A 610 -10.21 -13.16 22.15
N THR A 611 -10.20 -12.31 21.13
CA THR A 611 -11.41 -11.94 20.38
C THR A 611 -11.96 -13.13 19.61
N SER A 612 -11.10 -13.87 18.90
CA SER A 612 -11.45 -15.11 18.20
C SER A 612 -12.04 -16.17 19.14
N LEU A 613 -11.44 -16.36 20.32
CA LEU A 613 -11.97 -17.25 21.36
C LEU A 613 -13.34 -16.81 21.89
N ASN A 614 -13.56 -15.50 22.07
CA ASN A 614 -14.83 -14.95 22.51
C ASN A 614 -15.92 -15.08 21.44
N ASP A 615 -15.56 -14.94 20.16
CA ASP A 615 -16.49 -15.13 19.06
C ASP A 615 -16.90 -16.60 18.94
N LEU A 616 -15.94 -17.53 19.02
CA LEU A 616 -16.17 -18.97 19.14
C LEU A 616 -17.17 -19.32 20.26
N ARG A 617 -16.91 -18.78 21.46
CA ARG A 617 -17.78 -18.98 22.62
C ARG A 617 -19.16 -18.37 22.40
N GLY A 618 -19.21 -17.21 21.74
CA GLY A 618 -20.44 -16.53 21.38
C GLY A 618 -21.29 -17.27 20.35
N TYR A 619 -20.68 -17.96 19.37
CA TYR A 619 -21.39 -18.81 18.42
C TYR A 619 -21.98 -20.05 19.11
N CYS A 620 -21.22 -20.69 20.01
CA CYS A 620 -21.72 -21.79 20.84
C CYS A 620 -22.85 -21.36 21.80
N GLU A 621 -22.79 -20.14 22.35
CA GLU A 621 -23.83 -19.56 23.21
C GLU A 621 -25.09 -19.10 22.44
N ASN A 622 -25.02 -18.89 21.11
CA ASN A 622 -26.19 -18.53 20.31
C ASN A 622 -27.07 -19.75 19.96
N LEU A 623 -26.52 -20.97 20.08
CA LEU A 623 -27.21 -22.22 19.73
C LEU A 623 -28.17 -22.74 20.82
N LYS A 624 -28.11 -22.17 22.02
CA LYS A 624 -29.09 -22.33 23.08
C LYS A 624 -28.97 -21.09 23.96
N PRO A 625 -30.03 -20.41 24.44
CA PRO A 625 -29.87 -19.47 25.54
C PRO A 625 -29.88 -20.27 26.85
N PRO A 626 -28.72 -20.70 27.42
CA PRO A 626 -28.67 -21.38 28.72
C PRO A 626 -29.24 -20.51 29.85
N LEU A 627 -29.35 -19.19 29.62
CA LEU A 627 -29.90 -18.23 30.57
C LEU A 627 -31.43 -18.32 30.69
N LEU A 628 -32.15 -18.71 29.63
CA LEU A 628 -33.62 -18.79 29.65
C LEU A 628 -34.07 -19.92 30.59
N ASP A 629 -33.41 -21.08 30.49
CA ASP A 629 -33.70 -22.29 31.29
C ASP A 629 -33.27 -22.14 32.77
N THR A 630 -32.32 -21.25 33.09
CA THR A 630 -31.73 -21.14 34.45
C THR A 630 -32.15 -19.90 35.24
N LEU A 631 -32.45 -18.78 34.58
CA LEU A 631 -32.73 -17.48 35.22
C LEU A 631 -34.06 -16.84 34.80
N GLY A 632 -34.77 -17.42 33.82
CA GLY A 632 -36.05 -16.93 33.32
C GLY A 632 -35.94 -15.80 32.28
N LEU A 633 -37.05 -15.52 31.60
CA LEU A 633 -37.15 -14.59 30.45
C LEU A 633 -36.61 -13.19 30.75
N ASN A 634 -37.03 -12.59 31.87
CA ASN A 634 -36.65 -11.21 32.21
C ASN A 634 -35.13 -11.05 32.35
N ALA A 635 -34.44 -11.97 33.05
CA ALA A 635 -32.99 -11.91 33.21
C ALA A 635 -32.25 -12.16 31.88
N ALA A 636 -32.78 -13.04 31.04
CA ALA A 636 -32.23 -13.31 29.71
C ALA A 636 -32.33 -12.08 28.79
N LEU A 637 -33.47 -11.37 28.79
CA LEU A 637 -33.66 -10.15 28.03
C LEU A 637 -32.79 -9.00 28.54
N GLU A 638 -32.63 -8.86 29.85
CA GLU A 638 -31.80 -7.81 30.45
C GLU A 638 -30.33 -7.98 30.07
N LYS A 639 -29.82 -9.23 30.09
CA LYS A 639 -28.46 -9.53 29.63
C LYS A 639 -28.29 -9.29 28.12
N LEU A 640 -29.29 -9.63 27.32
CA LEU A 640 -29.30 -9.37 25.87
C LEU A 640 -29.20 -7.86 25.59
N ILE A 641 -30.01 -7.05 26.28
CA ILE A 641 -30.01 -5.60 26.15
C ILE A 641 -28.66 -4.99 26.56
N GLN A 642 -28.08 -5.43 27.67
CA GLN A 642 -26.74 -4.98 28.09
C GLN A 642 -25.66 -5.30 27.05
N LYS A 643 -25.75 -6.45 26.38
CA LYS A 643 -24.82 -6.84 25.29
C LYS A 643 -24.97 -5.90 24.09
N ILE A 644 -26.20 -5.55 23.72
CA ILE A 644 -26.50 -4.65 22.61
C ILE A 644 -26.06 -3.21 22.94
N GLN A 645 -26.34 -2.70 24.14
CA GLN A 645 -25.93 -1.36 24.57
C GLN A 645 -24.41 -1.14 24.50
N LYS A 646 -23.60 -2.18 24.74
CA LYS A 646 -22.13 -2.10 24.61
C LYS A 646 -21.64 -2.01 23.16
N ARG A 647 -22.44 -2.44 22.19
CA ARG A 647 -22.08 -2.54 20.76
C ARG A 647 -22.79 -1.49 19.90
N ALA A 648 -23.90 -0.93 20.37
CA ALA A 648 -24.74 0.00 19.62
C ALA A 648 -24.15 1.42 19.59
N ASN A 649 -24.34 2.09 18.45
CA ASN A 649 -24.06 3.52 18.28
C ASN A 649 -25.32 4.39 18.52
N PHE A 650 -26.38 3.82 19.07
CA PHE A 650 -27.67 4.46 19.33
C PHE A 650 -28.07 4.34 20.81
N VAL A 651 -28.94 5.24 21.27
CA VAL A 651 -29.54 5.19 22.61
C VAL A 651 -30.68 4.18 22.61
N LEU A 652 -30.56 3.12 23.43
CA LEU A 652 -31.59 2.10 23.58
C LEU A 652 -32.44 2.38 24.83
N LEU A 653 -33.71 2.75 24.63
CA LEU A 653 -34.73 2.92 25.65
C LEU A 653 -35.56 1.64 25.74
N TYR A 654 -35.77 1.11 26.94
CA TYR A 654 -36.55 -0.13 27.09
C TYR A 654 -37.37 -0.18 28.38
N THR A 655 -38.46 -0.94 28.35
CA THR A 655 -39.24 -1.33 29.53
C THR A 655 -39.67 -2.77 29.35
N ILE A 656 -39.39 -3.61 30.34
CA ILE A 656 -39.72 -5.03 30.32
C ILE A 656 -40.58 -5.35 31.53
N ASP A 657 -41.86 -5.60 31.30
CA ASP A 657 -42.76 -6.11 32.33
C ASP A 657 -42.39 -7.55 32.70
N ARG A 658 -42.75 -7.94 33.94
CA ARG A 658 -42.67 -9.35 34.35
C ARG A 658 -43.84 -10.10 33.75
N LEU A 659 -43.54 -11.13 32.97
CA LEU A 659 -44.52 -12.02 32.38
C LEU A 659 -44.51 -13.36 33.13
N TYR A 660 -45.69 -13.89 33.37
CA TYR A 660 -45.90 -15.25 33.88
C TYR A 660 -46.70 -15.98 32.80
N LEU A 661 -46.00 -16.68 31.91
CA LEU A 661 -46.59 -17.47 30.83
C LEU A 661 -46.52 -18.96 31.19
N GLU A 662 -47.58 -19.71 30.93
CA GLU A 662 -47.68 -21.16 31.16
C GLU A 662 -46.96 -21.97 30.07
N ASP A 663 -46.91 -21.48 28.83
CA ASP A 663 -46.17 -22.12 27.74
C ASP A 663 -44.73 -21.58 27.64
N GLU A 664 -43.74 -22.38 28.05
CA GLU A 664 -42.31 -22.04 27.94
C GLU A 664 -41.86 -21.74 26.50
N ARG A 665 -42.58 -22.22 25.49
CA ARG A 665 -42.31 -21.91 24.07
C ARG A 665 -42.52 -20.42 23.78
N LEU A 666 -43.43 -19.75 24.48
CA LEU A 666 -43.64 -18.31 24.37
C LEU A 666 -42.45 -17.53 24.93
N ASN A 667 -41.83 -17.99 26.02
CA ASN A 667 -40.62 -17.38 26.56
C ASN A 667 -39.47 -17.42 25.54
N LEU A 668 -39.24 -18.56 24.90
CA LEU A 668 -38.20 -18.69 23.87
C LEU A 668 -38.52 -17.84 22.63
N MET A 669 -39.80 -17.78 22.24
CA MET A 669 -40.24 -16.93 21.14
C MET A 669 -39.98 -15.45 21.43
N ILE A 670 -40.36 -14.94 22.61
CA ILE A 670 -40.11 -13.54 23.00
C ILE A 670 -38.62 -13.23 22.96
N TYR A 671 -37.79 -14.12 23.51
CA TYR A 671 -36.33 -13.95 23.47
C TYR A 671 -35.80 -13.83 22.04
N ARG A 672 -36.24 -14.70 21.13
CA ARG A 672 -35.85 -14.66 19.71
C ARG A 672 -36.37 -13.42 19.00
N LEU A 673 -37.58 -12.94 19.32
CA LEU A 673 -38.12 -11.68 18.78
C LEU A 673 -37.25 -10.49 19.19
N PHE A 674 -36.91 -10.38 20.47
CA PHE A 674 -36.02 -9.32 20.96
C PHE A 674 -34.63 -9.37 20.30
N GLN A 675 -34.08 -10.57 20.13
CA GLN A 675 -32.78 -10.75 19.48
C GLN A 675 -32.80 -10.28 18.02
N GLU A 676 -33.82 -10.66 17.25
CA GLU A 676 -33.94 -10.30 15.84
C GLU A 676 -34.20 -8.80 15.67
N LEU A 677 -35.10 -8.22 16.46
CA LEU A 677 -35.39 -6.77 16.45
C LEU A 677 -34.15 -5.93 16.75
N LEU A 678 -33.40 -6.28 17.80
CA LEU A 678 -32.20 -5.53 18.20
C LEU A 678 -31.03 -5.74 17.23
N ASN A 679 -30.89 -6.92 16.62
CA ASN A 679 -29.90 -7.15 15.58
C ASN A 679 -30.21 -6.37 14.29
N ASN A 680 -31.48 -6.29 13.91
CA ASN A 680 -31.91 -5.50 12.77
C ASN A 680 -31.64 -4.01 13.01
N ALA A 681 -31.88 -3.52 14.23
CA ALA A 681 -31.50 -2.16 14.62
C ALA A 681 -30.00 -1.91 14.47
N LEU A 682 -29.15 -2.81 15.00
CA LEU A 682 -27.69 -2.68 14.91
C LEU A 682 -27.15 -2.66 13.48
N LYS A 683 -27.71 -3.50 12.59
CA LYS A 683 -27.17 -3.70 11.23
C LYS A 683 -27.73 -2.73 10.21
N HIS A 684 -28.99 -2.29 10.38
CA HIS A 684 -29.75 -1.68 9.28
C HIS A 684 -30.38 -0.33 9.61
N SER A 685 -30.65 0.01 10.88
CA SER A 685 -31.45 1.20 11.18
C SER A 685 -30.70 2.52 10.98
N TYR A 686 -29.40 2.58 11.27
CA TYR A 686 -28.65 3.83 11.41
C TYR A 686 -29.35 4.87 12.32
N ALA A 687 -30.18 4.38 13.25
CA ALA A 687 -30.95 5.19 14.19
C ALA A 687 -30.05 5.90 15.20
N ASN A 688 -30.52 7.02 15.76
CA ASN A 688 -29.94 7.64 16.95
C ASN A 688 -30.60 7.10 18.22
N THR A 689 -31.89 6.73 18.14
CA THR A 689 -32.69 6.24 19.26
C THR A 689 -33.51 5.02 18.84
N VAL A 690 -33.43 3.97 19.65
CA VAL A 690 -34.23 2.75 19.50
C VAL A 690 -35.01 2.54 20.79
N THR A 691 -36.29 2.23 20.67
CA THR A 691 -37.21 2.01 21.78
C THR A 691 -37.83 0.63 21.68
N ILE A 692 -37.77 -0.17 22.74
CA ILE A 692 -38.40 -1.49 22.79
C ILE A 692 -39.13 -1.74 24.11
N TYR A 693 -40.40 -2.12 24.04
CA TYR A 693 -41.25 -2.40 25.19
C TYR A 693 -41.77 -3.83 25.15
N LEU A 694 -41.72 -4.52 26.29
CA LEU A 694 -42.47 -5.76 26.54
C LEU A 694 -43.50 -5.44 27.62
N LEU A 695 -44.78 -5.50 27.24
CA LEU A 695 -45.90 -5.19 28.10
C LEU A 695 -46.71 -6.45 28.41
N SER A 696 -47.07 -6.62 29.68
CA SER A 696 -48.00 -7.67 30.10
C SER A 696 -49.45 -7.22 29.82
N THR A 697 -50.27 -8.13 29.30
CA THR A 697 -51.70 -7.88 29.07
C THR A 697 -52.52 -8.94 29.80
N GLU A 698 -53.81 -8.69 30.06
CA GLU A 698 -54.67 -9.63 30.79
C GLU A 698 -54.79 -11.01 30.10
N GLU A 699 -54.53 -11.07 28.79
CA GLU A 699 -54.67 -12.28 27.98
C GLU A 699 -53.35 -12.77 27.36
N GLY A 700 -52.19 -12.19 27.67
CA GLY A 700 -50.90 -12.55 27.05
C GLY A 700 -49.87 -11.42 27.09
N PHE A 701 -49.19 -11.13 25.98
CA PHE A 701 -48.17 -10.07 25.94
C PHE A 701 -48.18 -9.22 24.66
N GLU A 702 -47.60 -8.03 24.76
CA GLU A 702 -47.38 -7.12 23.65
C GLU A 702 -45.91 -6.67 23.56
N VAL A 703 -45.33 -6.72 22.36
CA VAL A 703 -44.01 -6.15 22.05
C VAL A 703 -44.18 -4.96 21.13
N LEU A 704 -43.63 -3.81 21.55
CA LEU A 704 -43.59 -2.59 20.76
C LEU A 704 -42.13 -2.22 20.49
N TYR A 705 -41.76 -2.12 19.22
CA TYR A 705 -40.45 -1.67 18.77
C TYR A 705 -40.60 -0.42 17.90
N SER A 706 -39.74 0.57 18.12
CA SER A 706 -39.68 1.78 17.30
C SER A 706 -38.23 2.26 17.19
N ASP A 707 -37.79 2.63 16.00
CA ASP A 707 -36.53 3.36 15.78
C ASP A 707 -36.72 4.62 14.95
N ASP A 708 -35.81 5.59 15.10
CA ASP A 708 -35.76 6.85 14.34
C ASP A 708 -34.79 6.78 13.14
N GLY A 709 -34.56 5.58 12.61
CA GLY A 709 -33.58 5.29 11.57
C GLY A 709 -34.02 5.64 10.16
N VAL A 710 -33.27 5.12 9.18
CA VAL A 710 -33.49 5.38 7.74
C VAL A 710 -34.82 4.84 7.22
N GLY A 711 -35.46 3.93 7.97
CA GLY A 711 -36.69 3.27 7.56
C GLY A 711 -36.55 2.52 6.22
N CYS A 712 -37.66 2.00 5.72
CA CYS A 712 -37.68 1.19 4.51
C CYS A 712 -39.04 1.29 3.81
N ASN A 713 -39.05 1.03 2.50
CA ASN A 713 -40.29 0.87 1.76
C ASN A 713 -40.78 -0.57 1.92
N LEU A 714 -42.04 -0.74 2.34
CA LEU A 714 -42.61 -2.06 2.64
C LEU A 714 -42.75 -2.93 1.38
N ASP A 715 -42.96 -2.32 0.22
CA ASP A 715 -43.04 -3.04 -1.06
C ASP A 715 -41.70 -3.68 -1.44
N ASP A 716 -40.58 -3.02 -1.13
CA ASP A 716 -39.23 -3.54 -1.42
C ASP A 716 -38.84 -4.68 -0.47
N ILE A 717 -39.34 -4.69 0.77
CA ILE A 717 -39.15 -5.78 1.73
C ILE A 717 -39.90 -7.04 1.30
N MET A 718 -41.13 -6.89 0.78
CA MET A 718 -41.90 -8.03 0.27
C MET A 718 -41.29 -8.62 -1.00
N LEU A 719 -40.65 -7.80 -1.84
CA LEU A 719 -39.92 -8.25 -3.04
C LEU A 719 -38.55 -8.90 -2.72
N ALA A 720 -37.92 -8.52 -1.62
CA ALA A 720 -36.58 -8.97 -1.24
C ALA A 720 -36.54 -10.27 -0.40
N GLU A 721 -37.68 -10.91 -0.12
CA GLU A 721 -37.79 -12.14 0.70
C GLU A 721 -36.91 -12.08 1.98
N SER A 722 -36.98 -10.96 2.72
CA SER A 722 -36.14 -10.80 3.91
C SER A 722 -36.44 -11.87 4.96
N MET A 723 -35.54 -12.86 5.08
CA MET A 723 -35.77 -14.05 5.92
C MET A 723 -36.00 -13.70 7.41
N GLY A 724 -35.45 -12.60 7.91
CA GLY A 724 -35.61 -12.15 9.30
C GLY A 724 -37.04 -11.69 9.63
N ILE A 725 -37.63 -10.80 8.81
CA ILE A 725 -38.99 -10.28 9.05
C ILE A 725 -40.03 -11.35 8.77
N GLN A 726 -39.86 -12.12 7.69
CA GLN A 726 -40.75 -13.24 7.37
C GLN A 726 -40.72 -14.30 8.48
N GLY A 727 -39.53 -14.66 8.97
CA GLY A 727 -39.38 -15.61 10.08
C GLY A 727 -39.98 -15.11 11.39
N MET A 728 -39.99 -13.79 11.67
CA MET A 728 -40.72 -13.21 12.79
C MET A 728 -42.23 -13.33 12.60
N GLN A 729 -42.74 -13.00 11.41
CA GLN A 729 -44.17 -13.05 11.11
C GLN A 729 -44.73 -14.48 11.18
N GLU A 730 -44.05 -15.45 10.58
CA GLU A 730 -44.44 -16.87 10.62
C GLU A 730 -44.45 -17.41 12.06
N ARG A 731 -43.45 -17.04 12.86
CA ARG A 731 -43.36 -17.46 14.27
C ARG A 731 -44.47 -16.88 15.13
N VAL A 732 -44.83 -15.60 14.93
CA VAL A 732 -45.95 -14.96 15.63
C VAL A 732 -47.28 -15.60 15.21
N GLN A 733 -47.46 -15.89 13.92
CA GLN A 733 -48.65 -16.57 13.41
C GLN A 733 -48.80 -18.01 13.96
N ALA A 734 -47.70 -18.73 14.17
CA ALA A 734 -47.72 -20.08 14.75
C ALA A 734 -48.32 -20.14 16.17
N PHE A 735 -48.33 -19.01 16.90
CA PHE A 735 -48.96 -18.86 18.20
C PHE A 735 -50.24 -18.01 18.15
N ASN A 736 -50.89 -17.92 16.98
CA ASN A 736 -52.10 -17.11 16.75
C ASN A 736 -51.96 -15.63 17.12
N GLY A 737 -50.75 -15.10 17.06
CA GLY A 737 -50.46 -13.69 17.32
C GLY A 737 -50.71 -12.79 16.12
N LYS A 738 -50.81 -11.48 16.38
CA LYS A 738 -50.91 -10.43 15.37
C LYS A 738 -49.58 -9.68 15.26
N PHE A 739 -49.04 -9.61 14.05
CA PHE A 739 -47.84 -8.84 13.71
C PHE A 739 -48.24 -7.65 12.83
N THR A 740 -47.85 -6.44 13.24
CA THR A 740 -48.08 -5.20 12.47
C THR A 740 -46.77 -4.44 12.30
N LEU A 741 -46.48 -4.07 11.06
CA LEU A 741 -45.26 -3.39 10.66
C LEU A 741 -45.60 -2.11 9.90
N ASN A 742 -45.04 -0.99 10.35
CA ASN A 742 -45.15 0.29 9.69
C ASN A 742 -43.74 0.86 9.53
N SER A 743 -43.34 1.16 8.30
CA SER A 743 -42.08 1.87 8.03
C SER A 743 -42.24 2.78 6.83
N LYS A 744 -41.50 3.89 6.85
CA LYS A 744 -41.35 4.81 5.72
C LYS A 744 -39.91 5.27 5.66
N VAL A 745 -39.41 5.45 4.44
CA VAL A 745 -38.05 5.96 4.20
C VAL A 745 -37.90 7.33 4.87
N GLY A 746 -36.94 7.44 5.78
CA GLY A 746 -36.60 8.64 6.55
C GLY A 746 -37.43 8.88 7.83
N GLU A 747 -38.41 8.04 8.14
CA GLU A 747 -39.25 8.15 9.35
C GLU A 747 -39.08 6.95 10.30
N GLY A 748 -38.07 6.10 10.07
CA GLY A 748 -37.79 4.92 10.90
C GLY A 748 -38.74 3.74 10.68
N MET A 749 -38.80 2.86 11.68
CA MET A 749 -39.57 1.62 11.64
C MET A 749 -40.30 1.40 12.97
N MET A 750 -41.56 1.00 12.89
CA MET A 750 -42.40 0.62 14.03
C MET A 750 -42.94 -0.78 13.83
N ILE A 751 -42.75 -1.64 14.83
CA ILE A 751 -43.26 -3.02 14.85
C ILE A 751 -44.07 -3.22 16.12
N ARG A 752 -45.27 -3.76 15.97
CA ARG A 752 -46.14 -4.13 17.08
C ARG A 752 -46.58 -5.59 16.95
N ILE A 753 -46.37 -6.36 18.01
CA ILE A 753 -46.64 -7.79 18.09
C ILE A 753 -47.53 -8.04 19.30
N CYS A 754 -48.68 -8.69 19.11
CA CYS A 754 -49.60 -9.05 20.18
C CYS A 754 -49.87 -10.57 20.14
N VAL A 755 -49.76 -11.27 21.26
CA VAL A 755 -50.05 -12.72 21.34
C VAL A 755 -50.91 -12.98 22.58
N SER A 756 -52.04 -13.69 22.38
CA SER A 756 -52.94 -14.09 23.47
C SER A 756 -52.72 -15.58 23.84
N GLU A 757 -52.62 -15.88 25.12
CA GLU A 757 -52.36 -17.22 25.68
C GLU A 757 -53.64 -18.07 25.78
N THR A 758 -54.84 -17.47 25.73
CA THR A 758 -56.12 -18.18 25.79
C THR A 758 -56.72 -18.46 24.40
N GLN A 759 -56.85 -19.74 24.05
CA GLN A 759 -57.86 -20.17 23.06
C GLN A 759 -58.95 -21.01 23.74
N GLN A 760 -60.18 -20.51 23.74
CA GLN A 760 -61.33 -21.40 23.57
C GLN A 760 -61.30 -21.96 22.13
N PRO A 761 -61.49 -23.27 21.94
CA PRO A 761 -61.61 -23.86 20.62
C PRO A 761 -63.02 -23.58 20.08
N TYR A 762 -63.14 -22.90 18.93
CA TYR A 762 -64.37 -22.91 18.14
C TYR A 762 -64.17 -23.63 16.80
N PRO A 763 -65.21 -24.30 16.31
CA PRO A 763 -65.10 -25.49 15.48
C PRO A 763 -64.86 -25.14 14.00
N TYR A 764 -64.18 -26.07 13.33
CA TYR A 764 -64.02 -26.17 11.89
C TYR A 764 -65.29 -25.74 11.12
N ALA A 765 -65.21 -24.60 10.44
CA ALA A 765 -66.07 -24.29 9.30
C ALA A 765 -65.30 -24.64 8.02
N TYR A 766 -65.69 -25.72 7.35
CA TYR A 766 -65.27 -25.99 5.99
C TYR A 766 -65.75 -24.84 5.09
N SER A 767 -64.83 -24.03 4.57
CA SER A 767 -65.07 -23.25 3.37
C SER A 767 -64.39 -23.96 2.20
N THR A 768 -65.22 -24.54 1.33
CA THR A 768 -64.82 -25.10 0.05
C THR A 768 -64.26 -23.99 -0.83
N LEU A 769 -62.94 -23.96 -1.03
CA LEU A 769 -62.29 -23.15 -2.06
C LEU A 769 -61.94 -24.03 -3.26
N ASN A 770 -62.48 -23.61 -4.40
CA ASN A 770 -62.37 -24.21 -5.72
C ASN A 770 -60.91 -24.52 -6.11
N ARG A 771 -60.68 -25.74 -6.59
CA ARG A 771 -59.48 -26.11 -7.36
C ARG A 771 -59.44 -25.33 -8.67
N PRO A 772 -58.36 -24.61 -9.01
CA PRO A 772 -58.06 -24.32 -10.40
C PRO A 772 -57.44 -25.56 -11.04
N THR A 773 -58.09 -26.01 -12.11
CA THR A 773 -57.70 -27.11 -12.97
C THR A 773 -56.46 -26.68 -13.77
N TYR A 774 -55.31 -27.33 -13.55
CA TYR A 774 -54.20 -27.23 -14.51
C TYR A 774 -54.49 -28.16 -15.68
N MET A 775 -54.77 -27.57 -16.84
CA MET A 775 -54.81 -28.23 -18.13
C MET A 775 -53.42 -28.73 -18.50
N ILE A 776 -53.33 -30.03 -18.77
CA ILE A 776 -52.26 -30.64 -19.57
C ILE A 776 -52.66 -30.50 -21.05
N ARG A 777 -51.85 -29.78 -21.84
CA ARG A 777 -51.71 -29.91 -23.31
C ARG A 777 -50.35 -29.30 -23.69
N GLY A 778 -49.44 -29.97 -24.39
CA GLY A 778 -49.42 -31.30 -24.98
C GLY A 778 -48.00 -31.62 -25.45
#